data_AF-A0A225WAE5-F1
#
_entry.id   AF-A0A225WAE5-F1
#
_cell.length_a   1.000
_cell.length_b   1.000
_cell.length_c   1.000
_cell.angle_alpha   90.00
_cell.angle_beta   90.00
_cell.angle_gamma   90.00
#
_symmetry.space_group_name_H-M   'P 1'
#
loop_
_entity.id
_entity.type
_entity.pdbx_description
1 polymer ?
#
loop_
_entity_poly.entity_id
_entity_poly.type
_entity_poly.pdbx_seq_one_letter_code
_entity_poly.pdbx_strand_id
1 'polypeptide(L)'
;MNTQAGNADIKPKAILGHGDNFYWTGINSEDGRDSRFTTTFEKKFSGDNLAGIPFVNVVGNHDYGGGSFICSKGDENAKCKSADEIVAGLENKFKWQQEYTSPNDDRWVLKDHFYVYSIEDKDSGISVDIFNVDTGDADVHAALQVCCQCFAYSEGDDDSCKGVARGHEFCAGGDTDMYDACFAKFEEWGEDSRKQLAEKVKSSTATWKIVNSHYSPHAHYDEKGMKEWFDILEGSGIHAWVYGHTHGEKHDYSESLGVHFVENGAGGGIQKESASGLTTYAAKYASNVWTYGGDEYGFFSMEVSEEWMKLQYHTADKSWAFGSTMSDTTAGGVQTKHCWYIPADDIAFAMTQSTFNDAACGAATKRQEWNVQPSEFSKLCSNPIRKIVDNIKKPPTSTKSLIPLSLGDPTVFGNLHCPDVLVQAIVRNTRSMQHNGYIHSAGSEAARTAIAQHYGNNRAPLTMDDIVIASGCSGAIEIALLGLLNAGDNVLLPKPGFPLYQALCEAHKIECRFYNLKVDLDHMQSLVDQNTKAIVINNPSNPCGSVFTKPHLEKILALAELNKVPIIADEIYGDMVFGSNVFFPIATLTKTVPVVAVGGLAKQFLIPGWRVGWVMMHDRNNVLNDVRSAYFKLSQNILGASSLIQSAIPDLLTPVPGSAEAQSLVDFKKRYFATLENNAKFTIDALKKISGLEVVVPQGAMYAMVKVNTDILTKIKDDFDLTQKLLDEESVFVLPGQCFGMTNYFRIVFSAPHEILADAYNRLAEFCSRHQ
;
A
#
# COMPACT_ATOMS: atom_id res chain seq x y z
N MET A 1 12.54 -28.13 -3.19
CA MET A 1 14.01 -28.09 -2.97
C MET A 1 14.80 -27.87 -4.27
N ASN A 2 14.83 -28.81 -5.23
CA ASN A 2 15.61 -28.67 -6.49
C ASN A 2 15.40 -27.32 -7.18
N THR A 3 14.15 -26.93 -7.47
CA THR A 3 13.82 -25.66 -8.11
C THR A 3 14.33 -24.44 -7.33
N GLN A 4 14.16 -24.43 -6.00
CA GLN A 4 14.60 -23.31 -5.17
C GLN A 4 16.12 -23.17 -5.15
N ALA A 5 16.83 -24.27 -4.95
CA ALA A 5 18.29 -24.26 -4.95
C ALA A 5 18.88 -23.93 -6.34
N GLY A 6 18.15 -24.22 -7.43
CA GLY A 6 18.55 -23.85 -8.79
C GLY A 6 18.35 -22.37 -9.11
N ASN A 7 17.37 -21.74 -8.47
CA ASN A 7 17.05 -20.32 -8.63
C ASN A 7 17.68 -19.41 -7.58
N ALA A 8 18.33 -19.97 -6.55
CA ALA A 8 18.93 -19.20 -5.48
C ALA A 8 20.19 -18.47 -5.96
N ASP A 9 20.28 -17.17 -5.70
CA ASP A 9 21.46 -16.35 -6.00
C ASP A 9 22.71 -16.86 -5.27
N ILE A 10 22.51 -17.41 -4.05
CA ILE A 10 23.54 -18.06 -3.24
C ILE A 10 23.17 -19.53 -3.12
N LYS A 11 24.07 -20.41 -3.56
CA LYS A 11 23.87 -21.86 -3.39
C LYS A 11 23.80 -22.22 -1.89
N PRO A 12 22.87 -23.09 -1.47
CA PRO A 12 22.84 -23.59 -0.10
C PRO A 12 24.17 -24.23 0.29
N LYS A 13 24.65 -23.93 1.50
CA LYS A 13 25.91 -24.50 2.03
C LYS A 13 25.70 -25.91 2.61
N ALA A 14 24.48 -26.22 3.05
CA ALA A 14 24.05 -27.53 3.51
C ALA A 14 22.52 -27.66 3.39
N ILE A 15 22.04 -28.90 3.45
CA ILE A 15 20.62 -29.24 3.58
C ILE A 15 20.46 -30.03 4.87
N LEU A 16 19.47 -29.68 5.69
CA LEU A 16 19.20 -30.39 6.94
C LEU A 16 18.21 -31.52 6.67
N GLY A 17 18.58 -32.75 7.02
CA GLY A 17 17.69 -33.89 7.09
C GLY A 17 17.29 -34.12 8.54
N HIS A 18 15.98 -34.13 8.81
CA HIS A 18 15.41 -34.24 10.15
C HIS A 18 15.05 -35.69 10.52
N GLY A 19 15.65 -36.69 9.86
CA GLY A 19 15.31 -38.11 10.03
C GLY A 19 14.17 -38.59 9.13
N ASP A 20 13.84 -39.87 9.28
CA ASP A 20 12.84 -40.61 8.51
C ASP A 20 13.06 -40.57 7.00
N ASN A 21 14.31 -40.78 6.61
CA ASN A 21 14.74 -40.87 5.22
C ASN A 21 14.34 -42.21 4.57
N PHE A 22 14.08 -43.24 5.38
CA PHE A 22 13.91 -44.63 4.93
C PHE A 22 12.59 -45.28 5.33
N TYR A 23 11.46 -44.65 4.99
CA TYR A 23 10.12 -45.20 5.21
C TYR A 23 9.80 -46.51 4.46
N TRP A 24 9.23 -47.54 5.08
CA TRP A 24 8.74 -47.62 6.46
C TRP A 24 9.70 -48.34 7.43
N THR A 25 10.70 -49.03 6.90
CA THR A 25 11.44 -50.09 7.62
C THR A 25 12.93 -49.81 7.82
N GLY A 26 13.41 -48.64 7.43
CA GLY A 26 14.83 -48.32 7.47
C GLY A 26 15.62 -48.99 6.32
N ILE A 27 16.85 -49.35 6.65
CA ILE A 27 17.72 -50.21 5.84
C ILE A 27 17.69 -51.61 6.47
N ASN A 28 17.50 -52.66 5.67
CA ASN A 28 17.30 -54.01 6.20
C ASN A 28 18.57 -54.85 6.12
N SER A 29 19.46 -54.55 5.18
CA SER A 29 20.73 -55.25 5.03
C SER A 29 21.81 -54.33 4.46
N GLU A 30 23.07 -54.70 4.70
CA GLU A 30 24.23 -54.05 4.08
C GLU A 30 24.18 -54.15 2.55
N ASP A 31 23.82 -55.33 2.02
CA ASP A 31 23.67 -55.57 0.57
C ASP A 31 22.55 -54.70 -0.06
N GLY A 32 21.47 -54.45 0.69
CA GLY A 32 20.35 -53.62 0.26
C GLY A 32 20.58 -52.12 0.38
N ARG A 33 21.54 -51.69 1.21
CA ARG A 33 21.82 -50.28 1.58
C ARG A 33 21.87 -49.36 0.36
N ASP A 34 22.73 -49.63 -0.61
CA ASP A 34 22.99 -48.70 -1.72
C ASP A 34 21.77 -48.59 -2.64
N SER A 35 21.03 -49.69 -2.83
CA SER A 35 19.78 -49.70 -3.60
C SER A 35 18.68 -48.90 -2.92
N ARG A 36 18.65 -48.94 -1.58
CA ARG A 36 17.72 -48.21 -0.73
C ARG A 36 17.99 -46.71 -0.81
N PHE A 37 19.24 -46.28 -0.58
CA PHE A 37 19.69 -44.90 -0.77
C PHE A 37 19.43 -44.38 -2.19
N THR A 38 19.70 -45.20 -3.21
CA THR A 38 19.42 -44.84 -4.61
C THR A 38 17.96 -44.46 -4.80
N THR A 39 17.04 -45.18 -4.16
CA THR A 39 15.60 -45.05 -4.35
C THR A 39 14.99 -43.92 -3.53
N THR A 40 15.37 -43.79 -2.26
CA THR A 40 14.77 -42.83 -1.33
C THR A 40 15.49 -41.48 -1.29
N PHE A 41 16.80 -41.46 -1.56
CA PHE A 41 17.63 -40.27 -1.46
C PHE A 41 18.13 -39.81 -2.83
N GLU A 42 18.99 -40.59 -3.49
CA GLU A 42 19.74 -40.11 -4.66
C GLU A 42 18.84 -39.74 -5.85
N LYS A 43 17.87 -40.60 -6.19
CA LYS A 43 16.92 -40.30 -7.28
C LYS A 43 15.99 -39.13 -6.95
N LYS A 44 15.65 -38.92 -5.68
CA LYS A 44 14.73 -37.85 -5.24
C LYS A 44 15.42 -36.48 -5.29
N PHE A 45 16.68 -36.43 -4.89
CA PHE A 45 17.50 -35.22 -4.85
C PHE A 45 18.60 -35.28 -5.93
N SER A 46 18.18 -35.36 -7.19
CA SER A 46 19.05 -35.59 -8.36
C SER A 46 19.32 -34.36 -9.22
N GLY A 47 18.93 -33.16 -8.77
CA GLY A 47 19.21 -31.92 -9.52
C GLY A 47 20.69 -31.56 -9.48
N ASP A 48 21.27 -31.16 -10.61
CA ASP A 48 22.68 -30.73 -10.71
C ASP A 48 23.03 -29.59 -9.74
N ASN A 49 22.04 -28.78 -9.37
CA ASN A 49 22.18 -27.69 -8.42
C ASN A 49 22.28 -28.14 -6.95
N LEU A 50 22.04 -29.42 -6.67
CA LEU A 50 22.25 -30.07 -5.36
C LEU A 50 23.48 -30.98 -5.34
N ALA A 51 24.12 -31.21 -6.49
CA ALA A 51 25.34 -32.01 -6.55
C ALA A 51 26.42 -31.37 -5.66
N GLY A 52 27.01 -32.19 -4.78
CA GLY A 52 28.03 -31.77 -3.82
C GLY A 52 27.55 -30.89 -2.66
N ILE A 53 26.23 -30.62 -2.52
CA ILE A 53 25.70 -29.96 -1.32
C ILE A 53 25.53 -31.00 -0.21
N PRO A 54 26.20 -30.86 0.95
CA PRO A 54 26.10 -31.82 2.04
C PRO A 54 24.69 -31.84 2.67
N PHE A 55 24.17 -33.03 2.88
CA PHE A 55 22.95 -33.31 3.63
C PHE A 55 23.34 -33.72 5.05
N VAL A 56 23.08 -32.85 6.02
CA VAL A 56 23.40 -33.02 7.43
C VAL A 56 22.19 -33.66 8.10
N ASN A 57 22.30 -34.93 8.45
CA ASN A 57 21.18 -35.77 8.85
C ASN A 57 21.20 -36.12 10.33
N VAL A 58 20.00 -36.26 10.89
CA VAL A 58 19.72 -37.07 12.08
C VAL A 58 18.88 -38.27 11.69
N VAL A 59 18.63 -39.18 12.64
CA VAL A 59 17.91 -40.43 12.41
C VAL A 59 16.56 -40.38 13.09
N GLY A 60 15.51 -40.76 12.36
CA GLY A 60 14.14 -40.85 12.88
C GLY A 60 13.74 -42.28 13.24
N ASN A 61 12.56 -42.45 13.83
CA ASN A 61 12.07 -43.77 14.23
C ASN A 61 11.91 -44.73 13.04
N HIS A 62 11.50 -44.25 11.85
CA HIS A 62 11.35 -45.09 10.67
C HIS A 62 12.68 -45.50 10.03
N ASP A 63 13.75 -44.74 10.27
CA ASP A 63 15.10 -45.15 9.88
C ASP A 63 15.58 -46.38 10.69
N TYR A 64 15.09 -46.54 11.92
CA TYR A 64 15.31 -47.73 12.77
C TYR A 64 14.29 -48.86 12.54
N GLY A 65 13.30 -48.66 11.68
CA GLY A 65 12.27 -49.67 11.38
C GLY A 65 10.84 -49.25 11.71
N GLY A 66 10.66 -48.14 12.42
CA GLY A 66 9.35 -47.63 12.82
C GLY A 66 8.58 -48.67 13.62
N GLY A 67 7.32 -48.93 13.25
CA GLY A 67 6.54 -50.03 13.85
C GLY A 67 6.88 -51.43 13.30
N SER A 68 7.84 -51.56 12.37
CA SER A 68 8.18 -52.84 11.75
C SER A 68 9.23 -53.62 12.56
N PHE A 69 9.62 -54.83 12.10
CA PHE A 69 10.72 -55.54 12.75
C PHE A 69 12.06 -54.85 12.51
N ILE A 70 12.87 -54.77 13.57
CA ILE A 70 14.22 -54.18 13.52
C ILE A 70 15.21 -55.16 12.89
N CYS A 71 15.13 -56.44 13.27
CA CYS A 71 16.01 -57.46 12.73
C CYS A 71 15.62 -57.83 11.29
N SER A 72 16.55 -58.46 10.58
CA SER A 72 16.37 -58.80 9.17
C SER A 72 16.96 -60.17 8.84
N LYS A 73 16.42 -60.81 7.81
CA LYS A 73 16.92 -62.06 7.24
C LYS A 73 17.16 -61.84 5.75
N GLY A 74 18.42 -61.59 5.39
CA GLY A 74 18.70 -60.98 4.09
C GLY A 74 18.14 -59.56 4.08
N ASP A 75 17.53 -59.14 2.98
CA ASP A 75 16.96 -57.79 2.84
C ASP A 75 15.49 -57.68 3.31
N GLU A 76 14.95 -58.73 3.92
CA GLU A 76 13.59 -58.78 4.46
C GLU A 76 13.59 -58.63 5.99
N ASN A 77 12.64 -57.88 6.51
CA ASN A 77 12.40 -57.74 7.94
C ASN A 77 12.05 -59.09 8.59
N ALA A 78 12.59 -59.35 9.77
CA ALA A 78 12.39 -60.58 10.51
C ALA A 78 12.36 -60.34 12.02
N LYS A 79 11.63 -61.20 12.74
CA LYS A 79 11.61 -61.17 14.21
C LYS A 79 13.02 -61.33 14.78
N CYS A 80 13.38 -60.42 15.69
CA CYS A 80 14.52 -60.60 16.58
C CYS A 80 14.28 -61.80 17.51
N LYS A 81 15.33 -62.53 17.89
CA LYS A 81 15.25 -63.72 18.75
C LYS A 81 15.78 -63.47 20.17
N SER A 82 16.45 -62.35 20.41
CA SER A 82 17.00 -61.99 21.71
C SER A 82 17.22 -60.48 21.85
N ALA A 83 17.43 -60.04 23.09
CA ALA A 83 17.89 -58.70 23.44
C ALA A 83 19.19 -58.30 22.69
N ASP A 84 20.15 -59.21 22.57
CA ASP A 84 21.39 -58.93 21.83
C ASP A 84 21.12 -58.72 20.32
N GLU A 85 20.18 -59.48 19.74
CA GLU A 85 19.86 -59.38 18.31
C GLU A 85 19.12 -58.08 17.99
N ILE A 86 18.20 -57.62 18.85
CA ILE A 86 17.50 -56.34 18.65
C ILE A 86 18.45 -55.15 18.78
N VAL A 87 19.38 -55.18 19.75
CA VAL A 87 20.40 -54.14 19.92
C VAL A 87 21.33 -54.10 18.71
N ALA A 88 21.84 -55.26 18.27
CA ALA A 88 22.65 -55.35 17.06
C ALA A 88 21.88 -54.88 15.81
N GLY A 89 20.57 -55.14 15.73
CA GLY A 89 19.71 -54.65 14.66
C GLY A 89 19.63 -53.12 14.61
N LEU A 90 19.43 -52.46 15.76
CA LEU A 90 19.43 -51.00 15.87
C LEU A 90 20.78 -50.41 15.45
N GLU A 91 21.88 -50.94 16.00
CA GLU A 91 23.24 -50.48 15.72
C GLU A 91 23.58 -50.65 14.23
N ASN A 92 23.17 -51.77 13.61
CA ASN A 92 23.36 -51.99 12.18
C ASN A 92 22.58 -50.99 11.33
N LYS A 93 21.32 -50.71 11.66
CA LYS A 93 20.51 -49.72 10.91
C LYS A 93 21.11 -48.33 10.95
N PHE A 94 21.65 -47.91 12.10
CA PHE A 94 22.40 -46.67 12.21
C PHE A 94 23.69 -46.72 11.37
N LYS A 95 24.51 -47.75 11.61
CA LYS A 95 25.81 -47.95 10.95
C LYS A 95 25.70 -47.95 9.43
N TRP A 96 24.69 -48.62 8.86
CA TRP A 96 24.49 -48.65 7.41
C TRP A 96 24.17 -47.27 6.84
N GLN A 97 23.55 -46.38 7.60
CA GLN A 97 23.36 -44.99 7.17
C GLN A 97 24.64 -44.18 7.33
N GLN A 98 25.36 -44.38 8.43
CA GLN A 98 26.61 -43.68 8.76
C GLN A 98 27.74 -44.00 7.75
N GLU A 99 27.84 -45.25 7.32
CA GLU A 99 28.90 -45.75 6.42
C GLU A 99 28.53 -45.64 4.93
N TYR A 100 27.38 -45.05 4.59
CA TYR A 100 27.01 -44.84 3.20
C TYR A 100 27.85 -43.74 2.56
N THR A 101 28.39 -44.02 1.37
CA THR A 101 29.11 -43.04 0.56
C THR A 101 28.24 -42.63 -0.63
N SER A 102 27.81 -41.38 -0.64
CA SER A 102 26.99 -40.87 -1.75
C SER A 102 27.83 -40.77 -3.04
N PRO A 103 27.29 -41.22 -4.20
CA PRO A 103 27.96 -41.03 -5.49
C PRO A 103 28.06 -39.56 -5.94
N ASN A 104 27.39 -38.63 -5.23
CA ASN A 104 27.36 -37.21 -5.52
C ASN A 104 28.26 -36.43 -4.54
N ASP A 105 29.57 -36.66 -4.65
CA ASP A 105 30.63 -36.07 -3.81
C ASP A 105 30.48 -36.37 -2.31
N ASP A 106 30.06 -37.58 -1.96
CA ASP A 106 29.91 -38.04 -0.57
C ASP A 106 29.07 -37.10 0.31
N ARG A 107 27.98 -36.58 -0.27
CA ARG A 107 27.12 -35.58 0.34
C ARG A 107 26.21 -36.08 1.47
N TRP A 108 26.26 -37.35 1.86
CA TRP A 108 25.45 -37.84 2.97
C TRP A 108 26.24 -37.71 4.28
N VAL A 109 25.84 -36.79 5.15
CA VAL A 109 26.54 -36.51 6.40
C VAL A 109 25.70 -37.03 7.57
N LEU A 110 26.15 -38.13 8.16
CA LEU A 110 25.69 -38.67 9.44
C LEU A 110 26.93 -39.19 10.16
N LYS A 111 27.46 -38.44 11.13
CA LYS A 111 28.76 -38.78 11.74
C LYS A 111 28.64 -39.62 12.99
N ASP A 112 27.62 -39.39 13.80
CA ASP A 112 27.35 -40.06 15.06
C ASP A 112 25.92 -39.71 15.51
N HIS A 113 25.45 -40.25 16.63
CA HIS A 113 24.17 -39.88 17.25
C HIS A 113 24.16 -38.42 17.73
N PHE A 114 25.31 -37.93 18.19
CA PHE A 114 25.55 -36.51 18.41
C PHE A 114 26.76 -36.04 17.61
N TYR A 115 26.62 -34.97 16.83
CA TYR A 115 27.77 -34.31 16.22
C TYR A 115 27.48 -32.85 15.86
N VAL A 116 28.54 -32.04 15.89
CA VAL A 116 28.49 -30.64 15.42
C VAL A 116 28.95 -30.58 13.97
N TYR A 117 28.13 -29.98 13.12
CA TYR A 117 28.49 -29.63 11.75
C TYR A 117 28.59 -28.11 11.63
N SER A 118 29.80 -27.60 11.37
CA SER A 118 30.05 -26.17 11.28
C SER A 118 30.11 -25.72 9.82
N ILE A 119 29.37 -24.67 9.50
CA ILE A 119 29.42 -23.97 8.22
C ILE A 119 30.12 -22.63 8.47
N GLU A 120 31.09 -22.29 7.63
CA GLU A 120 31.77 -20.99 7.68
C GLU A 120 31.82 -20.37 6.29
N ASP A 121 31.40 -19.11 6.21
CA ASP A 121 31.60 -18.29 5.03
C ASP A 121 32.85 -17.43 5.21
N LYS A 122 33.91 -17.79 4.49
CA LYS A 122 35.25 -17.18 4.66
C LYS A 122 35.30 -15.70 4.30
N ASP A 123 34.41 -15.23 3.42
CA ASP A 123 34.41 -13.85 2.95
C ASP A 123 33.77 -12.91 3.97
N SER A 124 32.71 -13.39 4.64
CA SER A 124 31.99 -12.63 5.67
C SER A 124 32.45 -12.90 7.10
N GLY A 125 33.14 -14.02 7.35
CA GLY A 125 33.49 -14.49 8.69
C GLY A 125 32.30 -15.06 9.48
N ILE A 126 31.13 -15.16 8.86
CA ILE A 126 29.92 -15.69 9.50
C ILE A 126 30.02 -17.20 9.58
N SER A 127 29.70 -17.74 10.77
CA SER A 127 29.69 -19.18 11.02
C SER A 127 28.38 -19.65 11.64
N VAL A 128 27.98 -20.88 11.31
CA VAL A 128 26.81 -21.55 11.88
C VAL A 128 27.24 -22.90 12.40
N ASP A 129 27.06 -23.13 13.70
CA ASP A 129 27.18 -24.46 14.29
C ASP A 129 25.80 -25.14 14.33
N ILE A 130 25.73 -26.31 13.70
CA ILE A 130 24.55 -27.17 13.67
C ILE A 130 24.81 -28.33 14.64
N PHE A 131 24.12 -28.32 15.77
CA PHE A 131 24.16 -29.40 16.76
C PHE A 131 23.13 -30.46 16.36
N ASN A 132 23.59 -31.58 15.84
CA ASN A 132 22.75 -32.71 15.48
C ASN A 132 22.64 -33.61 16.70
N VAL A 133 21.43 -33.81 17.19
CA VAL A 133 21.15 -34.52 18.44
C VAL A 133 20.22 -35.71 18.20
N ASP A 134 20.46 -36.80 18.92
CA ASP A 134 19.52 -37.91 18.99
C ASP A 134 18.42 -37.59 20.01
N THR A 135 17.18 -37.80 19.59
CA THR A 135 15.97 -37.56 20.38
C THR A 135 15.05 -38.79 20.38
N GLY A 136 15.58 -39.97 20.04
CA GLY A 136 14.83 -41.22 19.95
C GLY A 136 14.25 -41.71 21.29
N ASP A 137 14.63 -41.09 22.40
CA ASP A 137 14.06 -41.29 23.74
C ASP A 137 12.84 -40.40 24.05
N ALA A 138 12.28 -39.70 23.06
CA ALA A 138 11.06 -38.92 23.26
C ALA A 138 9.88 -39.81 23.72
N ASP A 139 8.98 -39.24 24.53
CA ASP A 139 7.86 -39.96 25.15
C ASP A 139 6.72 -40.30 24.18
N VAL A 140 6.75 -39.74 22.96
CA VAL A 140 5.72 -39.92 21.92
C VAL A 140 6.34 -40.52 20.67
N HIS A 141 5.75 -41.63 20.18
CA HIS A 141 6.23 -42.44 19.05
C HIS A 141 7.61 -43.06 19.29
N ALA A 142 8.71 -42.44 18.87
CA ALA A 142 10.12 -42.73 19.20
C ALA A 142 10.45 -44.19 19.62
N ALA A 143 11.20 -44.38 20.71
CA ALA A 143 11.59 -45.70 21.23
C ALA A 143 10.39 -46.61 21.50
N LEU A 144 9.25 -46.06 21.94
CA LEU A 144 8.04 -46.85 22.19
C LEU A 144 7.58 -47.58 20.91
N GLN A 145 7.56 -46.89 19.78
CA GLN A 145 7.14 -47.44 18.50
C GLN A 145 8.19 -48.42 17.95
N VAL A 146 9.47 -48.02 17.98
CA VAL A 146 10.58 -48.83 17.46
C VAL A 146 10.74 -50.12 18.25
N CYS A 147 10.77 -50.05 19.58
CA CYS A 147 11.01 -51.21 20.43
C CYS A 147 9.81 -52.15 20.52
N CYS A 148 8.57 -51.61 20.47
CA CYS A 148 7.39 -52.48 20.42
C CYS A 148 7.26 -53.20 19.07
N GLN A 149 7.65 -52.61 17.94
CA GLN A 149 7.50 -53.23 16.61
C GLN A 149 6.06 -53.67 16.32
N CYS A 150 5.08 -52.88 16.82
CA CYS A 150 3.70 -53.33 16.93
C CYS A 150 3.08 -53.68 15.58
N PHE A 151 3.30 -52.83 14.57
CA PHE A 151 2.78 -53.06 13.23
C PHE A 151 3.22 -54.39 12.63
N ALA A 152 4.45 -54.83 12.93
CA ALA A 152 4.94 -56.13 12.48
C ALA A 152 4.31 -57.30 13.27
N TYR A 153 4.14 -57.16 14.58
CA TYR A 153 3.54 -58.20 15.41
C TYR A 153 2.01 -58.31 15.26
N SER A 154 1.34 -57.23 14.85
CA SER A 154 -0.10 -57.20 14.54
C SER A 154 -0.43 -57.55 13.08
N GLU A 155 0.57 -57.99 12.30
CA GLU A 155 0.42 -58.33 10.86
C GLU A 155 -0.11 -57.16 10.01
N GLY A 156 0.26 -55.93 10.37
CA GLY A 156 -0.10 -54.70 9.67
C GLY A 156 -1.40 -54.06 10.13
N ASP A 157 -1.96 -54.48 11.28
CA ASP A 157 -3.15 -53.86 11.87
C ASP A 157 -2.76 -52.72 12.83
N ASP A 158 -2.90 -51.49 12.35
CA ASP A 158 -2.66 -50.25 13.12
C ASP A 158 -3.66 -50.07 14.26
N ASP A 159 -4.92 -50.52 14.10
CA ASP A 159 -5.94 -50.34 15.13
C ASP A 159 -5.62 -51.15 16.38
N SER A 160 -5.05 -52.35 16.17
CA SER A 160 -4.55 -53.21 17.25
C SER A 160 -3.35 -52.63 18.00
N CYS A 161 -2.66 -51.62 17.45
CA CYS A 161 -1.53 -50.97 18.10
C CYS A 161 -1.93 -49.85 19.08
N LYS A 162 -3.22 -49.49 19.13
CA LYS A 162 -3.71 -48.44 20.05
C LYS A 162 -3.61 -48.90 21.50
N GLY A 163 -2.74 -48.24 22.26
CA GLY A 163 -2.53 -48.53 23.69
C GLY A 163 -1.65 -49.75 23.97
N VAL A 164 -0.97 -50.28 22.95
CA VAL A 164 0.06 -51.32 23.12
C VAL A 164 1.23 -50.75 23.90
N ALA A 165 1.70 -51.50 24.89
CA ALA A 165 2.79 -51.11 25.77
C ALA A 165 3.66 -52.32 26.13
N ARG A 166 4.79 -52.06 26.79
CA ARG A 166 5.72 -53.07 27.31
C ARG A 166 5.00 -54.28 27.93
N GLY A 167 5.33 -55.48 27.43
CA GLY A 167 4.77 -56.76 27.92
C GLY A 167 3.49 -57.22 27.22
N HIS A 168 2.89 -56.40 26.33
CA HIS A 168 1.80 -56.83 25.46
C HIS A 168 2.30 -57.75 24.35
N GLU A 169 1.48 -58.69 23.86
CA GLU A 169 1.90 -59.67 22.83
C GLU A 169 2.33 -59.01 21.50
N PHE A 170 1.74 -57.86 21.18
CA PHE A 170 2.15 -57.03 20.03
C PHE A 170 3.32 -56.10 20.31
N CYS A 171 3.81 -55.98 21.54
CA CYS A 171 5.00 -55.21 21.86
C CYS A 171 6.18 -56.15 22.08
N ALA A 172 7.12 -56.20 21.14
CA ALA A 172 8.28 -57.09 21.19
C ALA A 172 7.89 -58.58 21.36
N GLY A 173 6.71 -58.99 20.91
CA GLY A 173 6.20 -60.36 21.11
C GLY A 173 5.83 -60.69 22.57
N GLY A 174 5.70 -59.70 23.44
CA GLY A 174 5.57 -59.86 24.90
C GLY A 174 6.89 -60.02 25.65
N ASP A 175 8.03 -59.95 24.95
CA ASP A 175 9.37 -60.07 25.55
C ASP A 175 9.81 -58.74 26.15
N THR A 176 9.79 -58.65 27.48
CA THR A 176 10.18 -57.43 28.19
C THR A 176 11.67 -57.17 28.19
N ASP A 177 12.50 -58.21 28.15
CA ASP A 177 13.96 -58.05 28.16
C ASP A 177 14.44 -57.49 26.82
N MET A 178 13.84 -57.96 25.72
CA MET A 178 14.08 -57.42 24.39
C MET A 178 13.61 -55.97 24.25
N TYR A 179 12.41 -55.66 24.76
CA TYR A 179 11.90 -54.28 24.79
C TYR A 179 12.83 -53.36 25.59
N ASP A 180 13.21 -53.76 26.81
CA ASP A 180 14.04 -52.94 27.70
C ASP A 180 15.45 -52.72 27.14
N ALA A 181 16.06 -53.74 26.53
CA ALA A 181 17.37 -53.60 25.90
C ALA A 181 17.35 -52.61 24.73
N CYS A 182 16.28 -52.64 23.92
CA CYS A 182 16.08 -51.67 22.85
C CYS A 182 15.86 -50.25 23.41
N PHE A 183 14.99 -50.11 24.41
CA PHE A 183 14.67 -48.80 25.00
C PHE A 183 15.90 -48.16 25.66
N ALA A 184 16.69 -48.96 26.39
CA ALA A 184 17.91 -48.51 27.05
C ALA A 184 18.95 -47.94 26.06
N LYS A 185 19.00 -48.42 24.81
CA LYS A 185 19.87 -47.84 23.78
C LYS A 185 19.45 -46.43 23.38
N PHE A 186 18.15 -46.19 23.22
CA PHE A 186 17.65 -44.85 22.93
C PHE A 186 17.86 -43.89 24.10
N GLU A 187 17.63 -44.34 25.34
CA GLU A 187 17.96 -43.55 26.54
C GLU A 187 19.46 -43.21 26.58
N GLU A 188 20.34 -44.19 26.34
CA GLU A 188 21.80 -43.98 26.30
C GLU A 188 22.19 -42.91 25.27
N TRP A 189 21.67 -43.00 24.04
CA TRP A 189 21.97 -42.05 22.97
C TRP A 189 21.38 -40.65 23.22
N GLY A 190 20.18 -40.57 23.80
CA GLY A 190 19.53 -39.31 24.16
C GLY A 190 20.24 -38.61 25.31
N GLU A 191 20.62 -39.35 26.36
CA GLU A 191 21.39 -38.81 27.49
C GLU A 191 22.77 -38.30 27.06
N ASP A 192 23.46 -39.06 26.21
CA ASP A 192 24.73 -38.63 25.66
C ASP A 192 24.57 -37.37 24.79
N SER A 193 23.53 -37.30 23.96
CA SER A 193 23.22 -36.10 23.16
C SER A 193 22.95 -34.86 24.02
N ARG A 194 22.16 -34.99 25.10
CA ARG A 194 21.91 -33.89 26.06
C ARG A 194 23.21 -33.42 26.71
N LYS A 195 24.03 -34.36 27.19
CA LYS A 195 25.32 -34.06 27.83
C LYS A 195 26.27 -33.37 26.87
N GLN A 196 26.40 -33.89 25.65
CA GLN A 196 27.27 -33.32 24.63
C GLN A 196 26.78 -31.95 24.16
N LEU A 197 25.48 -31.73 23.98
CA LEU A 197 24.94 -30.41 23.65
C LEU A 197 25.30 -29.38 24.73
N ALA A 198 25.03 -29.70 25.99
CA ALA A 198 25.32 -28.83 27.13
C ALA A 198 26.81 -28.46 27.26
N GLU A 199 27.72 -29.37 26.86
CA GLU A 199 29.15 -29.12 26.82
C GLU A 199 29.56 -28.28 25.60
N LYS A 200 29.18 -28.73 24.39
CA LYS A 200 29.68 -28.16 23.13
C LYS A 200 29.12 -26.77 22.85
N VAL A 201 27.87 -26.50 23.18
CA VAL A 201 27.25 -25.18 22.94
C VAL A 201 27.98 -24.05 23.69
N LYS A 202 28.50 -24.34 24.89
CA LYS A 202 29.28 -23.40 25.72
C LYS A 202 30.64 -23.08 25.10
N SER A 203 31.21 -24.01 24.34
CA SER A 203 32.49 -23.83 23.65
C SER A 203 32.35 -23.23 22.25
N SER A 204 31.15 -23.21 21.69
CA SER A 204 30.89 -22.66 20.37
C SER A 204 30.99 -21.14 20.37
N THR A 205 31.82 -20.61 19.46
CA THR A 205 31.95 -19.19 19.14
C THR A 205 31.29 -18.84 17.81
N ALA A 206 30.47 -19.75 17.25
CA ALA A 206 29.80 -19.52 15.98
C ALA A 206 28.84 -18.32 16.07
N THR A 207 28.72 -17.58 14.97
CA THR A 207 27.78 -16.45 14.87
C THR A 207 26.34 -16.89 15.16
N TRP A 208 25.95 -18.04 14.59
CA TRP A 208 24.65 -18.64 14.82
C TRP A 208 24.80 -20.08 15.29
N LYS A 209 23.86 -20.50 16.14
CA LYS A 209 23.81 -21.82 16.75
C LYS A 209 22.41 -22.37 16.56
N ILE A 210 22.30 -23.54 15.93
CA ILE A 210 21.01 -24.20 15.71
C ILE A 210 21.08 -25.67 16.10
N VAL A 211 19.95 -26.21 16.55
CA VAL A 211 19.80 -27.65 16.83
C VAL A 211 19.01 -28.29 15.71
N ASN A 212 19.45 -29.47 15.26
CA ASN A 212 18.75 -30.34 14.34
C ASN A 212 18.41 -31.64 15.07
N SER A 213 17.13 -32.03 15.08
CA SER A 213 16.67 -33.27 15.70
C SER A 213 15.52 -33.87 14.89
N HIS A 214 15.09 -35.08 15.25
CA HIS A 214 13.86 -35.64 14.68
C HIS A 214 12.63 -35.21 15.48
N TYR A 215 12.71 -35.29 16.82
CA TYR A 215 11.65 -34.91 17.75
C TYR A 215 11.94 -33.58 18.43
N SER A 216 10.89 -32.81 18.69
CA SER A 216 10.99 -31.56 19.45
C SER A 216 10.75 -31.74 20.95
N PRO A 217 11.54 -31.08 21.83
CA PRO A 217 11.36 -31.11 23.28
C PRO A 217 9.94 -30.77 23.75
N HIS A 218 9.32 -29.73 23.19
CA HIS A 218 8.06 -29.19 23.70
C HIS A 218 6.80 -29.88 23.16
N ALA A 219 6.96 -30.70 22.12
CA ALA A 219 5.85 -31.40 21.47
C ALA A 219 5.86 -32.92 21.74
N HIS A 220 7.03 -33.52 22.00
CA HIS A 220 7.18 -34.97 22.02
C HIS A 220 7.70 -35.55 23.35
N TYR A 221 8.20 -34.72 24.27
CA TYR A 221 8.58 -35.16 25.61
C TYR A 221 7.49 -34.79 26.61
N ASP A 222 7.41 -35.54 27.70
CA ASP A 222 6.65 -35.17 28.87
C ASP A 222 7.24 -33.91 29.55
N GLU A 223 6.58 -33.41 30.61
CA GLU A 223 7.04 -32.19 31.27
C GLU A 223 8.46 -32.31 31.85
N LYS A 224 8.88 -33.50 32.28
CA LYS A 224 10.21 -33.73 32.84
C LYS A 224 11.26 -33.70 31.74
N GLY A 225 11.07 -34.50 30.67
CA GLY A 225 12.01 -34.55 29.54
C GLY A 225 12.12 -33.21 28.80
N MET A 226 11.00 -32.50 28.65
CA MET A 226 11.00 -31.13 28.09
C MET A 226 11.87 -30.19 28.93
N LYS A 227 11.75 -30.24 30.26
CA LYS A 227 12.54 -29.40 31.16
C LYS A 227 14.03 -29.70 31.09
N GLU A 228 14.41 -30.97 31.00
CA GLU A 228 15.83 -31.35 30.85
C GLU A 228 16.45 -30.71 29.60
N TRP A 229 15.73 -30.66 28.48
CA TRP A 229 16.18 -29.93 27.29
C TRP A 229 16.14 -28.41 27.47
N PHE A 230 15.08 -27.86 28.06
CA PHE A 230 14.93 -26.41 28.24
C PHE A 230 16.00 -25.83 29.17
N ASP A 231 16.40 -26.56 30.21
CA ASP A 231 17.50 -26.19 31.10
C ASP A 231 18.85 -26.12 30.36
N ILE A 232 19.02 -26.90 29.29
CA ILE A 232 20.21 -26.82 28.42
C ILE A 232 20.13 -25.62 27.48
N LEU A 233 18.93 -25.27 27.02
CA LEU A 233 18.70 -24.17 26.09
C LEU A 233 18.81 -22.79 26.76
N GLU A 234 18.41 -22.68 28.02
CA GLU A 234 18.43 -21.41 28.76
C GLU A 234 19.84 -20.79 28.79
N GLY A 235 19.98 -19.60 28.20
CA GLY A 235 21.26 -18.87 28.13
C GLY A 235 22.34 -19.53 27.26
N SER A 236 21.99 -20.54 26.45
CA SER A 236 22.94 -21.26 25.59
C SER A 236 23.38 -20.47 24.35
N GLY A 237 22.58 -19.47 23.95
CA GLY A 237 22.74 -18.75 22.68
C GLY A 237 22.35 -19.61 21.46
N ILE A 238 21.59 -20.69 21.64
CA ILE A 238 20.92 -21.38 20.54
C ILE A 238 19.76 -20.50 20.05
N HIS A 239 19.69 -20.30 18.74
CA HIS A 239 18.72 -19.38 18.14
C HIS A 239 17.51 -20.13 17.55
N ALA A 240 17.74 -21.35 17.04
CA ALA A 240 16.69 -22.17 16.45
C ALA A 240 16.85 -23.66 16.76
N TRP A 241 15.74 -24.35 16.93
CA TRP A 241 15.64 -25.80 17.03
C TRP A 241 14.74 -26.30 15.90
N VAL A 242 15.28 -27.09 14.97
CA VAL A 242 14.58 -27.57 13.77
C VAL A 242 14.36 -29.08 13.85
N TYR A 243 13.13 -29.53 13.56
CA TYR A 243 12.73 -30.94 13.71
C TYR A 243 11.66 -31.38 12.69
N GLY A 244 11.39 -32.68 12.57
CA GLY A 244 10.64 -33.23 11.43
C GLY A 244 9.54 -34.27 11.68
N HIS A 245 9.33 -34.79 12.89
CA HIS A 245 8.49 -35.98 13.09
C HIS A 245 7.03 -35.91 12.60
N THR A 246 6.23 -34.91 13.00
CA THR A 246 4.77 -34.88 12.74
C THR A 246 4.38 -34.46 11.32
N HIS A 247 5.32 -34.42 10.38
CA HIS A 247 5.06 -34.16 8.96
C HIS A 247 4.26 -32.89 8.65
N GLY A 248 4.28 -31.92 9.56
CA GLY A 248 3.69 -30.60 9.40
C GLY A 248 4.76 -29.52 9.33
N GLU A 249 4.30 -28.28 9.13
CA GLU A 249 5.16 -27.10 9.04
C GLU A 249 4.68 -26.01 10.01
N LYS A 250 5.55 -25.65 10.95
CA LYS A 250 5.18 -24.77 12.06
C LYS A 250 6.37 -23.96 12.55
N HIS A 251 6.08 -22.80 13.10
CA HIS A 251 7.02 -21.96 13.81
C HIS A 251 6.44 -21.60 15.17
N ASP A 252 7.08 -22.03 16.24
CA ASP A 252 6.83 -21.58 17.60
C ASP A 252 8.01 -20.74 18.10
N TYR A 253 7.76 -19.92 19.13
CA TYR A 253 8.79 -19.10 19.76
C TYR A 253 8.66 -19.13 21.28
N SER A 254 9.80 -19.31 21.95
CA SER A 254 9.91 -19.19 23.39
C SER A 254 10.64 -17.91 23.76
N GLU A 255 9.91 -16.93 24.28
CA GLU A 255 10.48 -15.66 24.76
C GLU A 255 11.44 -15.87 25.94
N SER A 256 11.15 -16.83 26.83
CA SER A 256 12.02 -17.12 27.97
C SER A 256 13.35 -17.75 27.59
N LEU A 257 13.39 -18.48 26.46
CA LEU A 257 14.61 -19.15 26.01
C LEU A 257 15.34 -18.38 24.89
N GLY A 258 14.65 -17.47 24.20
CA GLY A 258 15.16 -16.85 22.97
C GLY A 258 15.26 -17.83 21.80
N VAL A 259 14.54 -18.96 21.84
CA VAL A 259 14.65 -20.05 20.85
C VAL A 259 13.43 -20.10 19.96
N HIS A 260 13.67 -20.17 18.64
CA HIS A 260 12.66 -20.48 17.63
C HIS A 260 12.58 -21.99 17.37
N PHE A 261 11.41 -22.58 17.57
CA PHE A 261 11.17 -23.99 17.26
C PHE A 261 10.50 -24.11 15.90
N VAL A 262 11.14 -24.82 14.98
CA VAL A 262 10.72 -24.93 13.58
C VAL A 262 10.44 -26.38 13.24
N GLU A 263 9.18 -26.67 12.97
CA GLU A 263 8.74 -27.96 12.47
C GLU A 263 8.80 -27.95 10.95
N ASN A 264 9.50 -28.91 10.38
CA ASN A 264 9.71 -29.07 8.94
C ASN A 264 9.66 -30.55 8.58
N GLY A 265 8.47 -31.15 8.65
CA GLY A 265 8.32 -32.60 8.56
C GLY A 265 8.08 -33.16 7.15
N ALA A 266 8.29 -32.39 6.08
CA ALA A 266 8.09 -32.87 4.73
C ALA A 266 9.19 -33.87 4.29
N GLY A 267 9.01 -35.17 4.56
CA GLY A 267 9.99 -36.23 4.25
C GLY A 267 9.37 -37.61 3.99
N GLY A 268 10.20 -38.59 3.60
CA GLY A 268 9.81 -39.99 3.68
C GLY A 268 8.81 -40.56 2.66
N GLY A 269 8.19 -39.73 1.83
CA GLY A 269 7.16 -40.18 0.88
C GLY A 269 5.78 -40.34 1.49
N ILE A 270 5.55 -39.77 2.68
CA ILE A 270 4.24 -39.65 3.30
C ILE A 270 3.54 -38.35 2.88
N GLN A 271 2.21 -38.42 2.82
CA GLN A 271 1.37 -37.24 2.65
C GLN A 271 1.39 -36.41 3.94
N LYS A 272 1.33 -35.09 3.79
CA LYS A 272 1.09 -34.10 4.84
C LYS A 272 0.27 -34.62 6.05
N GLU A 273 0.75 -34.32 7.26
CA GLU A 273 0.04 -34.57 8.52
C GLU A 273 -0.09 -33.30 9.38
N SER A 274 -0.95 -33.31 10.40
CA SER A 274 -1.17 -32.11 11.23
C SER A 274 0.09 -31.72 12.00
N ALA A 275 0.43 -30.44 11.98
CA ALA A 275 1.55 -29.93 12.79
C ALA A 275 1.35 -30.23 14.28
N SER A 276 2.45 -30.43 15.01
CA SER A 276 2.41 -30.68 16.45
C SER A 276 1.67 -29.57 17.19
N GLY A 277 0.82 -29.94 18.17
CA GLY A 277 0.21 -28.98 19.09
C GLY A 277 1.17 -28.52 20.19
N LEU A 278 0.83 -27.44 20.92
CA LEU A 278 1.47 -27.11 22.18
C LEU A 278 0.75 -27.84 23.32
N THR A 279 1.49 -28.62 24.11
CA THR A 279 0.95 -29.22 25.34
C THR A 279 0.63 -28.13 26.37
N THR A 280 -0.21 -28.45 27.35
CA THR A 280 -0.65 -27.48 28.37
C THR A 280 0.50 -26.95 29.24
N TYR A 281 1.54 -27.76 29.45
CA TYR A 281 2.75 -27.33 30.17
C TYR A 281 3.72 -26.58 29.26
N ALA A 282 3.87 -26.97 27.99
CA ALA A 282 4.72 -26.27 27.03
C ALA A 282 4.20 -24.86 26.68
N ALA A 283 2.88 -24.67 26.64
CA ALA A 283 2.22 -23.38 26.36
C ALA A 283 2.57 -22.26 27.36
N LYS A 284 3.20 -22.58 28.50
CA LYS A 284 3.72 -21.60 29.46
C LYS A 284 5.06 -20.98 29.03
N TYR A 285 5.77 -21.65 28.13
CA TYR A 285 7.13 -21.31 27.73
C TYR A 285 7.24 -20.92 26.25
N ALA A 286 6.40 -21.51 25.40
CA ALA A 286 6.38 -21.27 23.96
C ALA A 286 4.99 -20.84 23.49
N SER A 287 4.97 -20.05 22.44
CA SER A 287 3.76 -19.60 21.76
C SER A 287 3.83 -19.94 20.27
N ASN A 288 2.69 -20.27 19.67
CA ASN A 288 2.63 -20.49 18.23
C ASN A 288 2.74 -19.15 17.50
N VAL A 289 3.74 -19.03 16.63
CA VAL A 289 3.94 -17.87 15.75
C VAL A 289 3.19 -18.09 14.44
N TRP A 290 3.34 -19.28 13.88
CA TRP A 290 2.72 -19.65 12.62
C TRP A 290 2.54 -21.16 12.53
N THR A 291 1.44 -21.57 11.91
CA THR A 291 1.20 -22.95 11.50
C THR A 291 0.68 -22.91 10.07
N TYR A 292 1.22 -23.77 9.23
CA TYR A 292 0.78 -23.89 7.85
C TYR A 292 -0.70 -24.30 7.71
N GLY A 293 -1.31 -23.98 6.55
CA GLY A 293 -2.70 -24.30 6.25
C GLY A 293 -2.88 -25.68 5.62
N GLY A 294 -4.10 -26.23 5.64
CA GLY A 294 -4.45 -27.60 5.23
C GLY A 294 -4.10 -28.02 3.79
N ASP A 295 -3.84 -27.08 2.87
CA ASP A 295 -3.65 -27.38 1.45
C ASP A 295 -2.19 -27.25 0.96
N GLU A 296 -1.25 -26.99 1.88
CA GLU A 296 0.13 -26.67 1.54
C GLU A 296 1.11 -27.76 1.96
N TYR A 297 2.19 -27.91 1.18
CA TYR A 297 3.35 -28.77 1.47
C TYR A 297 4.60 -28.00 1.05
N GLY A 298 5.65 -28.00 1.86
CA GLY A 298 6.76 -27.10 1.67
C GLY A 298 8.04 -27.51 2.39
N PHE A 299 8.94 -26.55 2.55
CA PHE A 299 10.16 -26.71 3.32
C PHE A 299 10.64 -25.35 3.82
N PHE A 300 11.47 -25.36 4.86
CA PHE A 300 12.11 -24.14 5.36
C PHE A 300 13.49 -23.92 4.74
N SER A 301 13.88 -22.66 4.54
CA SER A 301 15.26 -22.26 4.34
C SER A 301 15.71 -21.28 5.40
N MET A 302 17.02 -21.23 5.60
CA MET A 302 17.68 -20.32 6.53
C MET A 302 18.79 -19.58 5.82
N GLU A 303 18.80 -18.26 5.93
CA GLU A 303 19.85 -17.37 5.47
C GLU A 303 20.35 -16.57 6.68
N VAL A 304 21.66 -16.40 6.83
CA VAL A 304 22.23 -15.72 8.01
C VAL A 304 23.15 -14.57 7.59
N SER A 305 23.20 -13.55 8.44
CA SER A 305 24.13 -12.42 8.40
C SER A 305 24.81 -12.25 9.76
N GLU A 306 25.69 -11.26 9.94
CA GLU A 306 26.24 -10.93 11.26
C GLU A 306 25.16 -10.48 12.26
N GLU A 307 24.08 -9.86 11.79
CA GLU A 307 23.08 -9.20 12.65
C GLU A 307 21.73 -9.92 12.73
N TRP A 308 21.44 -10.82 11.78
CA TRP A 308 20.16 -11.51 11.71
C TRP A 308 20.25 -12.90 11.07
N MET A 309 19.34 -13.78 11.48
CA MET A 309 18.98 -15.04 10.83
C MET A 309 17.59 -14.88 10.23
N LYS A 310 17.46 -15.20 8.95
CA LYS A 310 16.22 -15.12 8.18
C LYS A 310 15.71 -16.53 7.94
N LEU A 311 14.61 -16.87 8.59
CA LEU A 311 13.88 -18.11 8.40
C LEU A 311 12.79 -17.91 7.35
N GLN A 312 12.63 -18.83 6.41
CA GLN A 312 11.67 -18.68 5.31
C GLN A 312 10.93 -19.99 5.05
N TYR A 313 9.61 -19.94 4.92
CA TYR A 313 8.81 -21.07 4.46
C TYR A 313 8.54 -20.96 2.95
N HIS A 314 8.89 -22.02 2.23
CA HIS A 314 8.73 -22.13 0.79
C HIS A 314 7.73 -23.23 0.45
N THR A 315 6.87 -22.96 -0.53
CA THR A 315 5.89 -23.94 -1.05
C THR A 315 5.77 -23.83 -2.57
N ALA A 316 4.98 -24.71 -3.17
CA ALA A 316 4.65 -24.66 -4.59
C ALA A 316 3.92 -23.34 -4.94
N ASP A 317 4.33 -22.69 -6.03
CA ASP A 317 3.61 -21.52 -6.54
C ASP A 317 2.34 -21.92 -7.32
N LYS A 318 1.59 -20.91 -7.77
CA LYS A 318 0.33 -21.12 -8.52
C LYS A 318 0.49 -21.76 -9.90
N SER A 319 1.71 -21.95 -10.39
CA SER A 319 1.96 -22.60 -11.68
C SER A 319 2.03 -24.13 -11.58
N TRP A 320 2.02 -24.69 -10.36
CA TRP A 320 1.86 -26.12 -10.15
C TRP A 320 0.45 -26.59 -10.48
N ALA A 321 0.35 -27.78 -11.10
CA ALA A 321 -0.89 -28.53 -11.20
C ALA A 321 -0.65 -29.95 -10.67
N PHE A 322 -1.18 -30.27 -9.48
CA PHE A 322 -1.01 -31.56 -8.84
C PHE A 322 -1.97 -32.61 -9.41
N GLY A 323 -1.42 -33.73 -9.89
CA GLY A 323 -2.18 -34.91 -10.28
C GLY A 323 -2.19 -35.97 -9.19
N SER A 324 -2.96 -37.04 -9.37
CA SER A 324 -2.96 -38.19 -8.46
C SER A 324 -1.69 -39.05 -8.54
N THR A 325 -0.87 -38.84 -9.58
CA THR A 325 0.46 -39.45 -9.74
C THR A 325 1.50 -38.38 -10.07
N MET A 326 2.78 -38.73 -9.91
CA MET A 326 3.87 -37.85 -10.34
C MET A 326 3.86 -37.60 -11.85
N SER A 327 3.41 -38.59 -12.67
CA SER A 327 3.29 -38.42 -14.13
C SER A 327 2.17 -37.46 -14.54
N ASP A 328 1.15 -37.31 -13.70
CA ASP A 328 0.00 -36.41 -13.93
C ASP A 328 0.21 -35.03 -13.28
N THR A 329 1.33 -34.83 -12.58
CA THR A 329 1.68 -33.57 -11.92
C THR A 329 2.51 -32.70 -12.85
N THR A 330 2.06 -31.47 -13.08
CA THR A 330 2.86 -30.44 -13.78
C THR A 330 3.62 -29.63 -12.76
N ALA A 331 4.96 -29.73 -12.80
CA ALA A 331 5.85 -28.97 -11.94
C ALA A 331 5.82 -27.47 -12.29
N GLY A 332 5.68 -26.63 -11.27
CA GLY A 332 5.76 -25.17 -11.35
C GLY A 332 7.00 -24.61 -10.62
N GLY A 333 6.94 -23.33 -10.27
CA GLY A 333 7.98 -22.64 -9.50
C GLY A 333 7.85 -22.80 -7.99
N VAL A 334 8.68 -22.08 -7.24
CA VAL A 334 8.66 -22.06 -5.77
C VAL A 334 8.28 -20.65 -5.33
N GLN A 335 7.35 -20.54 -4.39
CA GLN A 335 7.00 -19.28 -3.74
C GLN A 335 7.45 -19.31 -2.29
N THR A 336 8.07 -18.21 -1.83
CA THR A 336 8.24 -17.97 -0.40
C THR A 336 6.96 -17.35 0.14
N LYS A 337 6.31 -18.04 1.06
CA LYS A 337 5.02 -17.60 1.61
C LYS A 337 5.18 -16.82 2.90
N HIS A 338 6.11 -17.25 3.78
CA HIS A 338 6.37 -16.60 5.05
C HIS A 338 7.86 -16.42 5.29
N CYS A 339 8.22 -15.37 6.03
CA CYS A 339 9.60 -15.03 6.37
C CYS A 339 9.67 -14.37 7.73
N TRP A 340 10.67 -14.74 8.52
CA TRP A 340 10.94 -14.20 9.86
C TRP A 340 12.40 -13.77 9.94
N TYR A 341 12.66 -12.58 10.47
CA TYR A 341 14.00 -12.11 10.79
C TYR A 341 14.21 -12.21 12.30
N ILE A 342 15.21 -13.00 12.69
CA ILE A 342 15.65 -13.25 14.05
C ILE A 342 16.91 -12.41 14.27
N PRO A 343 16.91 -11.39 15.14
CA PRO A 343 18.10 -10.57 15.39
C PRO A 343 19.17 -11.33 16.18
N ALA A 344 20.44 -10.95 16.02
CA ALA A 344 21.58 -11.54 16.74
C ALA A 344 21.66 -11.07 18.21
N ASP A 345 21.20 -9.85 18.50
CA ASP A 345 21.15 -9.29 19.85
C ASP A 345 19.74 -9.44 20.43
N ASP A 346 19.65 -9.94 21.68
CA ASP A 346 18.48 -9.97 22.58
C ASP A 346 17.91 -8.57 22.93
N ILE A 347 18.10 -7.55 22.08
CA ILE A 347 17.42 -6.27 22.23
C ILE A 347 15.94 -6.55 22.01
N ALA A 348 15.24 -6.69 23.12
CA ALA A 348 13.81 -6.67 23.31
C ALA A 348 13.12 -5.76 22.29
N PHE A 349 12.83 -6.30 21.12
CA PHE A 349 11.76 -5.82 20.27
C PHE A 349 10.50 -6.48 20.78
N ALA A 350 10.08 -6.00 21.96
CA ALA A 350 8.69 -5.97 22.36
C ALA A 350 7.92 -5.08 21.35
N MET A 351 7.81 -5.52 20.11
CA MET A 351 6.66 -5.18 19.31
C MET A 351 5.73 -6.38 19.40
N THR A 352 4.56 -6.08 19.96
CA THR A 352 3.34 -6.88 19.87
C THR A 352 3.28 -7.72 18.60
N GLN A 353 2.71 -8.93 18.70
CA GLN A 353 2.37 -9.89 17.63
C GLN A 353 1.89 -9.31 16.28
N SER A 354 1.55 -8.01 16.21
CA SER A 354 1.17 -7.25 15.02
C SER A 354 2.31 -6.80 14.09
N THR A 355 3.59 -7.15 14.33
CA THR A 355 4.71 -6.72 13.46
C THR A 355 5.57 -7.83 12.85
N PHE A 356 5.24 -9.10 13.09
CA PHE A 356 5.61 -10.19 12.16
C PHE A 356 4.71 -10.13 10.93
N ASN A 357 4.68 -8.96 10.27
CA ASN A 357 3.84 -8.74 9.11
C ASN A 357 4.44 -9.49 7.92
N ASP A 358 3.57 -10.22 7.23
CA ASP A 358 3.61 -10.74 5.85
C ASP A 358 3.96 -9.67 4.78
N ALA A 359 4.69 -8.61 5.13
CA ALA A 359 5.13 -7.56 4.24
C ALA A 359 6.29 -8.08 3.38
N ALA A 360 5.94 -8.90 2.39
CA ALA A 360 6.71 -9.30 1.21
C ALA A 360 8.14 -9.77 1.48
N CYS A 361 8.43 -11.04 1.15
CA CYS A 361 9.76 -11.63 1.08
C CYS A 361 10.73 -10.96 0.07
N GLY A 362 10.48 -9.73 -0.35
CA GLY A 362 11.41 -8.92 -1.14
C GLY A 362 12.46 -8.31 -0.23
N ALA A 363 13.72 -8.37 -0.68
CA ALA A 363 14.85 -7.76 -0.01
C ALA A 363 14.50 -6.38 0.55
N ALA A 364 14.43 -6.25 1.87
CA ALA A 364 14.69 -4.97 2.50
C ALA A 364 16.16 -4.69 2.23
N THR A 365 16.47 -4.12 1.06
CA THR A 365 17.77 -3.54 0.79
C THR A 365 18.05 -2.61 1.97
N LYS A 366 18.99 -2.98 2.85
CA LYS A 366 19.58 -2.03 3.81
C LYS A 366 19.91 -0.81 2.97
N ARG A 367 19.25 0.32 3.24
CA ARG A 367 19.53 1.56 2.53
C ARG A 367 21.00 1.88 2.80
N GLN A 368 21.87 1.62 1.83
CA GLN A 368 23.31 1.82 1.96
C GLN A 368 23.65 3.31 2.13
N GLU A 369 22.73 4.19 1.76
CA GLU A 369 22.84 5.63 1.84
C GLU A 369 21.47 6.30 2.04
N TRP A 370 21.48 7.57 2.46
CA TRP A 370 20.28 8.40 2.56
C TRP A 370 19.66 8.60 1.18
N ASN A 371 18.57 7.89 0.89
CA ASN A 371 17.77 8.09 -0.31
C ASN A 371 16.36 8.60 0.05
N VAL A 372 16.28 9.84 0.51
CA VAL A 372 15.00 10.49 0.83
C VAL A 372 14.41 11.05 -0.46
N GLN A 373 13.37 10.39 -0.96
CA GLN A 373 12.67 10.81 -2.17
C GLN A 373 11.33 11.48 -1.83
N PRO A 374 10.92 12.53 -2.57
CA PRO A 374 9.55 13.05 -2.44
C PRO A 374 8.55 11.98 -2.88
N SER A 375 7.35 12.00 -2.29
CA SER A 375 6.28 11.06 -2.64
C SER A 375 5.90 11.23 -4.11
N GLU A 376 5.43 10.15 -4.74
CA GLU A 376 4.98 10.18 -6.13
C GLU A 376 3.90 11.24 -6.35
N PHE A 377 2.93 11.34 -5.42
CA PHE A 377 1.92 12.39 -5.38
C PHE A 377 2.55 13.79 -5.47
N SER A 378 3.52 14.11 -4.60
CA SER A 378 4.16 15.43 -4.57
C SER A 378 4.96 15.73 -5.84
N LYS A 379 5.51 14.71 -6.50
CA LYS A 379 6.21 14.85 -7.79
C LYS A 379 5.25 15.19 -8.94
N LEU A 380 3.99 14.74 -8.86
CA LEU A 380 2.96 15.01 -9.85
C LEU A 380 2.24 16.34 -9.63
N CYS A 381 2.22 16.87 -8.41
CA CYS A 381 1.64 18.17 -8.08
C CYS A 381 2.26 19.30 -8.93
N SER A 382 1.50 19.83 -9.88
CA SER A 382 1.99 20.87 -10.77
C SER A 382 0.91 21.86 -11.19
N ASN A 383 1.17 23.16 -11.06
CA ASN A 383 0.27 24.20 -11.55
C ASN A 383 0.73 24.72 -12.91
N PRO A 384 -0.05 24.52 -14.00
CA PRO A 384 0.29 25.01 -15.35
C PRO A 384 0.65 26.49 -15.42
N ILE A 385 -0.02 27.35 -14.65
CA ILE A 385 0.29 28.79 -14.62
C ILE A 385 1.71 29.01 -14.11
N ARG A 386 2.11 28.34 -13.02
CA ARG A 386 3.44 28.53 -12.41
C ARG A 386 4.56 28.03 -13.31
N LYS A 387 4.37 26.87 -13.96
CA LYS A 387 5.31 26.34 -14.96
C LYS A 387 5.67 27.35 -16.06
N ILE A 388 4.69 28.15 -16.48
CA ILE A 388 4.86 29.13 -17.56
C ILE A 388 5.31 30.49 -17.00
N VAL A 389 4.65 31.00 -15.95
CA VAL A 389 4.85 32.35 -15.41
C VAL A 389 6.14 32.50 -14.62
N ASP A 390 6.59 31.50 -13.88
CA ASP A 390 7.78 31.66 -13.02
C ASP A 390 9.07 31.86 -13.84
N ASN A 391 9.02 31.53 -15.14
CA ASN A 391 10.08 31.79 -16.11
C ASN A 391 10.01 33.18 -16.76
N ILE A 392 8.89 33.90 -16.62
CA ILE A 392 8.67 35.23 -17.19
C ILE A 392 9.11 36.27 -16.15
N LYS A 393 10.26 36.91 -16.40
CA LYS A 393 10.78 37.99 -15.55
C LYS A 393 10.83 39.29 -16.32
N LYS A 394 10.40 40.39 -15.67
CA LYS A 394 10.60 41.72 -16.22
C LYS A 394 12.11 41.97 -16.37
N PRO A 395 12.61 42.38 -17.54
CA PRO A 395 14.03 42.60 -17.74
C PRO A 395 14.48 43.84 -16.96
N PRO A 396 15.69 43.82 -16.38
CA PRO A 396 16.23 44.95 -15.61
C PRO A 396 16.33 46.26 -16.42
N THR A 397 16.35 46.14 -17.74
CA THR A 397 16.52 47.23 -18.69
C THR A 397 15.23 48.03 -18.96
N SER A 398 14.06 47.51 -18.57
CA SER A 398 12.78 48.17 -18.85
C SER A 398 12.46 49.27 -17.81
N THR A 399 12.49 50.53 -18.25
CA THR A 399 12.28 51.73 -17.41
C THR A 399 10.81 52.04 -17.14
N LYS A 400 9.87 51.40 -17.85
CA LYS A 400 8.42 51.60 -17.70
C LYS A 400 7.89 51.00 -16.40
N SER A 401 6.82 51.54 -15.83
CA SER A 401 6.13 50.95 -14.67
C SER A 401 5.47 49.62 -15.06
N LEU A 402 5.55 48.63 -14.16
CA LEU A 402 4.90 47.32 -14.36
C LEU A 402 3.39 47.45 -14.20
N ILE A 403 2.64 46.93 -15.17
CA ILE A 403 1.18 46.79 -15.09
C ILE A 403 0.82 45.29 -15.04
N PRO A 404 0.48 44.74 -13.85
CA PRO A 404 0.26 43.31 -13.66
C PRO A 404 -1.21 42.91 -13.96
N LEU A 405 -1.55 42.74 -15.24
CA LEU A 405 -2.90 42.30 -15.67
C LEU A 405 -3.05 40.77 -15.76
N SER A 406 -2.06 40.02 -15.27
CA SER A 406 -2.06 38.55 -15.29
C SER A 406 -2.69 37.92 -14.05
N LEU A 407 -2.76 38.64 -12.92
CA LEU A 407 -3.22 38.12 -11.63
C LEU A 407 -4.74 38.26 -11.46
N GLY A 408 -5.43 37.15 -11.22
CA GLY A 408 -6.88 37.14 -10.95
C GLY A 408 -7.28 37.61 -9.55
N ASP A 409 -6.42 38.34 -8.85
CA ASP A 409 -6.71 38.92 -7.53
C ASP A 409 -7.25 40.35 -7.72
N PRO A 410 -8.54 40.58 -7.42
CA PRO A 410 -9.16 41.89 -7.63
C PRO A 410 -8.65 42.98 -6.68
N THR A 411 -7.86 42.63 -5.66
CA THR A 411 -7.39 43.56 -4.63
C THR A 411 -6.03 44.21 -4.94
N VAL A 412 -5.30 43.70 -5.93
CA VAL A 412 -3.92 44.09 -6.26
C VAL A 412 -3.75 45.59 -6.49
N PHE A 413 -4.74 46.24 -7.08
CA PHE A 413 -4.69 47.66 -7.42
C PHE A 413 -5.29 48.58 -6.35
N GLY A 414 -5.86 48.02 -5.27
CA GLY A 414 -6.41 48.78 -4.16
C GLY A 414 -7.67 49.61 -4.46
N ASN A 415 -8.28 49.48 -5.65
CA ASN A 415 -9.49 50.20 -6.05
C ASN A 415 -10.80 49.49 -5.69
N LEU A 416 -10.72 48.18 -5.47
CA LEU A 416 -11.86 47.34 -5.11
C LEU A 416 -11.71 46.89 -3.66
N HIS A 417 -12.65 47.33 -2.81
CA HIS A 417 -12.67 47.04 -1.39
C HIS A 417 -13.86 46.15 -1.04
N CYS A 418 -13.67 45.22 -0.11
CA CYS A 418 -14.75 44.42 0.46
C CYS A 418 -15.82 45.31 1.14
N PRO A 419 -17.07 44.82 1.33
CA PRO A 419 -18.11 45.62 1.96
C PRO A 419 -17.81 45.92 3.43
N ASP A 420 -18.17 47.11 3.91
CA ASP A 420 -17.91 47.53 5.30
C ASP A 420 -18.56 46.61 6.33
N VAL A 421 -19.73 46.05 6.00
CA VAL A 421 -20.44 45.06 6.83
C VAL A 421 -19.52 43.88 7.19
N LEU A 422 -18.70 43.43 6.23
CA LEU A 422 -17.75 42.35 6.46
C LEU A 422 -16.70 42.75 7.49
N VAL A 423 -16.09 43.94 7.33
CA VAL A 423 -15.05 44.44 8.22
C VAL A 423 -15.60 44.61 9.63
N GLN A 424 -16.80 45.19 9.75
CA GLN A 424 -17.48 45.39 11.03
C GLN A 424 -17.80 44.06 11.71
N ALA A 425 -18.30 43.08 10.96
CA ALA A 425 -18.58 41.74 11.49
C ALA A 425 -17.31 41.09 12.05
N ILE A 426 -16.19 41.13 11.31
CA ILE A 426 -14.92 40.58 11.80
C ILE A 426 -14.41 41.31 13.03
N VAL A 427 -14.44 42.65 13.06
CA VAL A 427 -14.02 43.43 14.23
C VAL A 427 -14.87 43.10 15.45
N ARG A 428 -16.20 43.04 15.28
CA ARG A 428 -17.15 42.66 16.33
C ARG A 428 -16.86 41.25 16.86
N ASN A 429 -16.71 40.28 15.96
CA ASN A 429 -16.52 38.87 16.31
C ASN A 429 -15.13 38.57 16.87
N THR A 430 -14.11 39.37 16.50
CA THR A 430 -12.79 39.33 17.13
C THR A 430 -12.88 39.84 18.57
N ARG A 431 -13.56 40.98 18.79
CA ARG A 431 -13.72 41.57 20.13
C ARG A 431 -14.56 40.71 21.06
N SER A 432 -15.49 39.91 20.54
CA SER A 432 -16.30 39.01 21.37
C SER A 432 -15.50 37.84 21.96
N MET A 433 -14.36 37.48 21.35
CA MET A 433 -13.54 36.32 21.70
C MET A 433 -14.26 34.95 21.60
N GLN A 434 -15.45 34.90 20.99
CA GLN A 434 -16.28 33.70 20.92
C GLN A 434 -15.95 32.79 19.72
N HIS A 435 -15.12 33.23 18.78
CA HIS A 435 -14.84 32.51 17.53
C HIS A 435 -13.39 32.02 17.41
N ASN A 436 -12.69 31.86 18.55
CA ASN A 436 -11.29 31.47 18.59
C ASN A 436 -11.08 29.94 18.66
N GLY A 437 -12.08 29.19 19.11
CA GLY A 437 -12.00 27.75 19.29
C GLY A 437 -12.21 26.95 17.99
N TYR A 438 -11.90 25.65 18.07
CA TYR A 438 -12.27 24.71 17.02
C TYR A 438 -13.79 24.62 16.87
N ILE A 439 -14.24 24.46 15.64
CA ILE A 439 -15.62 24.24 15.25
C ILE A 439 -15.72 22.91 14.50
N HIS A 440 -16.93 22.47 14.18
CA HIS A 440 -17.14 21.29 13.34
C HIS A 440 -16.33 21.41 12.03
N SER A 441 -15.67 20.35 11.58
CA SER A 441 -14.74 20.38 10.44
C SER A 441 -15.41 20.84 9.13
N ALA A 442 -16.70 20.50 8.95
CA ALA A 442 -17.53 20.99 7.84
C ALA A 442 -17.93 22.48 7.94
N GLY A 443 -17.59 23.17 9.03
CA GLY A 443 -17.94 24.56 9.32
C GLY A 443 -18.99 24.72 10.42
N SER A 444 -19.15 25.96 10.89
CA SER A 444 -20.08 26.28 11.98
C SER A 444 -21.54 26.14 11.53
N GLU A 445 -22.41 25.78 12.46
CA GLU A 445 -23.85 25.62 12.20
C GLU A 445 -24.47 26.90 11.62
N ALA A 446 -24.15 28.06 12.20
CA ALA A 446 -24.64 29.35 11.74
C ALA A 446 -24.20 29.66 10.30
N ALA A 447 -22.93 29.40 9.97
CA ALA A 447 -22.42 29.64 8.62
C ALA A 447 -23.03 28.69 7.59
N ARG A 448 -23.08 27.38 7.89
CA ARG A 448 -23.68 26.36 7.01
C ARG A 448 -25.17 26.65 6.78
N THR A 449 -25.90 27.04 7.82
CA THR A 449 -27.31 27.41 7.72
C THR A 449 -27.51 28.63 6.84
N ALA A 450 -26.72 29.69 7.03
CA ALA A 450 -26.81 30.90 6.20
C ALA A 450 -26.51 30.63 4.72
N ILE A 451 -25.53 29.77 4.42
CA ILE A 451 -25.22 29.34 3.04
C ILE A 451 -26.41 28.56 2.46
N ALA A 452 -26.94 27.57 3.18
CA ALA A 452 -28.08 26.77 2.73
C ALA A 452 -29.32 27.63 2.47
N GLN A 453 -29.60 28.61 3.33
CA GLN A 453 -30.72 29.55 3.17
C GLN A 453 -30.54 30.49 1.98
N HIS A 454 -29.33 31.00 1.75
CA HIS A 454 -29.07 31.95 0.67
C HIS A 454 -29.14 31.30 -0.72
N TYR A 455 -28.56 30.11 -0.87
CA TYR A 455 -28.49 29.42 -2.16
C TYR A 455 -29.63 28.41 -2.37
N GLY A 456 -30.29 27.96 -1.30
CA GLY A 456 -31.41 27.03 -1.35
C GLY A 456 -32.72 27.67 -1.79
N ASN A 457 -33.49 26.95 -2.62
CA ASN A 457 -34.85 27.36 -3.00
C ASN A 457 -35.70 26.14 -3.40
N ASN A 458 -36.98 26.34 -3.72
CA ASN A 458 -37.92 25.25 -4.06
C ASN A 458 -37.48 24.38 -5.26
N ARG A 459 -36.61 24.88 -6.15
CA ARG A 459 -36.06 24.11 -7.29
C ARG A 459 -34.73 23.44 -6.97
N ALA A 460 -34.02 23.92 -5.95
CA ALA A 460 -32.75 23.40 -5.50
C ALA A 460 -32.66 23.52 -3.97
N PRO A 461 -33.40 22.67 -3.23
CA PRO A 461 -33.41 22.73 -1.77
C PRO A 461 -32.01 22.40 -1.22
N LEU A 462 -31.67 23.04 -0.11
CA LEU A 462 -30.46 22.81 0.66
C LEU A 462 -30.79 22.91 2.14
N THR A 463 -30.14 22.08 2.93
CA THR A 463 -30.07 22.15 4.39
C THR A 463 -28.62 22.37 4.80
N MET A 464 -28.35 22.63 6.09
CA MET A 464 -26.97 22.74 6.56
C MET A 464 -26.15 21.46 6.29
N ASP A 465 -26.78 20.28 6.26
CA ASP A 465 -26.15 18.98 5.97
C ASP A 465 -25.72 18.82 4.51
N ASP A 466 -26.15 19.75 3.65
CA ASP A 466 -25.71 19.86 2.27
C ASP A 466 -24.49 20.75 2.08
N ILE A 467 -23.95 21.30 3.17
CA ILE A 467 -22.87 22.30 3.14
C ILE A 467 -21.60 21.78 3.80
N VAL A 468 -20.48 21.89 3.09
CA VAL A 468 -19.12 21.73 3.63
C VAL A 468 -18.31 22.99 3.34
N ILE A 469 -17.91 23.70 4.38
CA ILE A 469 -17.06 24.90 4.28
C ILE A 469 -15.59 24.46 4.22
N ALA A 470 -14.85 25.02 3.27
CA ALA A 470 -13.48 24.64 2.95
C ALA A 470 -12.54 25.86 2.90
N SER A 471 -11.22 25.59 2.89
CA SER A 471 -10.16 26.61 2.83
C SER A 471 -10.08 27.29 1.46
N GLY A 472 -11.03 28.20 1.23
CA GLY A 472 -11.30 28.83 -0.05
C GLY A 472 -12.03 27.90 -1.01
N CYS A 473 -12.47 28.46 -2.14
CA CYS A 473 -13.09 27.66 -3.21
C CYS A 473 -12.12 26.61 -3.79
N SER A 474 -10.80 26.85 -3.70
CA SER A 474 -9.79 25.83 -4.05
C SER A 474 -9.91 24.55 -3.23
N GLY A 475 -10.08 24.66 -1.91
CA GLY A 475 -10.33 23.48 -1.06
C GLY A 475 -11.72 22.88 -1.29
N ALA A 476 -12.71 23.69 -1.66
CA ALA A 476 -14.03 23.17 -2.04
C ALA A 476 -13.97 22.34 -3.34
N ILE A 477 -13.21 22.80 -4.34
CA ILE A 477 -12.93 22.06 -5.59
C ILE A 477 -12.20 20.74 -5.28
N GLU A 478 -11.20 20.79 -4.40
CA GLU A 478 -10.47 19.59 -3.97
C GLU A 478 -11.40 18.56 -3.31
N ILE A 479 -12.23 18.97 -2.35
CA ILE A 479 -13.23 18.08 -1.74
C ILE A 479 -14.21 17.54 -2.79
N ALA A 480 -14.70 18.40 -3.70
CA ALA A 480 -15.66 18.02 -4.73
C ALA A 480 -15.10 17.01 -5.74
N LEU A 481 -13.82 17.11 -6.10
CA LEU A 481 -13.17 16.16 -6.99
C LEU A 481 -12.79 14.87 -6.23
N LEU A 482 -12.05 14.99 -5.13
CA LEU A 482 -11.45 13.82 -4.47
C LEU A 482 -12.45 12.98 -3.68
N GLY A 483 -13.63 13.52 -3.35
CA GLY A 483 -14.69 12.70 -2.78
C GLY A 483 -15.54 11.95 -3.81
N LEU A 484 -15.31 12.15 -5.11
CA LEU A 484 -16.00 11.44 -6.21
C LEU A 484 -15.06 10.58 -7.07
N LEU A 485 -13.78 10.93 -7.17
CA LEU A 485 -12.85 10.35 -8.14
C LEU A 485 -11.71 9.58 -7.45
N ASN A 486 -11.36 8.41 -8.01
CA ASN A 486 -10.22 7.60 -7.64
C ASN A 486 -9.13 7.63 -8.73
N ALA A 487 -7.93 7.14 -8.39
CA ALA A 487 -6.90 6.89 -9.40
C ALA A 487 -7.42 5.93 -10.50
N GLY A 488 -7.23 6.30 -11.76
CA GLY A 488 -7.74 5.55 -12.92
C GLY A 488 -9.15 5.96 -13.41
N ASP A 489 -9.90 6.75 -12.64
CA ASP A 489 -11.14 7.37 -13.14
C ASP A 489 -10.83 8.52 -14.12
N ASN A 490 -11.83 8.94 -14.92
CA ASN A 490 -11.73 10.14 -15.75
C ASN A 490 -12.81 11.19 -15.46
N VAL A 491 -12.49 12.44 -15.78
CA VAL A 491 -13.37 13.62 -15.60
C VAL A 491 -13.37 14.50 -16.83
N LEU A 492 -14.55 15.03 -17.19
CA LEU A 492 -14.68 16.01 -18.26
C LEU A 492 -14.40 17.42 -17.72
N LEU A 493 -13.39 18.10 -18.27
CA LEU A 493 -12.98 19.45 -17.91
C LEU A 493 -13.16 20.43 -19.09
N PRO A 494 -13.54 21.70 -18.84
CA PRO A 494 -13.66 22.69 -19.89
C PRO A 494 -12.29 23.10 -20.45
N LYS A 495 -12.24 23.38 -21.74
CA LYS A 495 -11.09 23.95 -22.45
C LYS A 495 -11.53 25.13 -23.34
N PRO A 496 -10.96 26.33 -23.14
CA PRO A 496 -10.08 26.71 -22.04
C PRO A 496 -10.77 26.62 -20.67
N GLY A 497 -10.01 26.35 -19.61
CA GLY A 497 -10.55 26.15 -18.26
C GLY A 497 -9.55 26.52 -17.16
N PHE A 498 -10.06 26.74 -15.95
CA PHE A 498 -9.22 27.06 -14.79
C PHE A 498 -8.30 25.86 -14.45
N PRO A 499 -6.97 26.07 -14.37
CA PRO A 499 -6.01 24.95 -14.35
C PRO A 499 -5.97 24.16 -13.04
N LEU A 500 -6.64 24.61 -11.98
CA LEU A 500 -6.64 23.87 -10.71
C LEU A 500 -7.31 22.50 -10.84
N TYR A 501 -8.36 22.37 -11.66
CA TYR A 501 -9.04 21.08 -11.85
C TYR A 501 -8.06 20.03 -12.38
N GLN A 502 -7.32 20.37 -13.45
CA GLN A 502 -6.30 19.49 -14.03
C GLN A 502 -5.19 19.18 -13.02
N ALA A 503 -4.67 20.20 -12.33
CA ALA A 503 -3.57 20.02 -11.38
C ALA A 503 -3.91 19.04 -10.24
N LEU A 504 -5.15 19.12 -9.71
CA LEU A 504 -5.62 18.20 -8.67
C LEU A 504 -5.84 16.79 -9.24
N CYS A 505 -6.47 16.66 -10.40
CA CYS A 505 -6.71 15.36 -11.01
C CYS A 505 -5.40 14.63 -11.36
N GLU A 506 -4.45 15.30 -12.01
CA GLU A 506 -3.17 14.70 -12.40
C GLU A 506 -2.34 14.27 -11.19
N ALA A 507 -2.31 15.07 -10.11
CA ALA A 507 -1.63 14.71 -8.87
C ALA A 507 -2.15 13.40 -8.27
N HIS A 508 -3.45 13.12 -8.46
CA HIS A 508 -4.14 11.92 -7.99
C HIS A 508 -4.29 10.82 -9.04
N LYS A 509 -3.57 10.90 -10.18
CA LYS A 509 -3.63 9.91 -11.28
C LYS A 509 -5.05 9.74 -11.85
N ILE A 510 -5.83 10.82 -11.90
CA ILE A 510 -7.14 10.90 -12.54
C ILE A 510 -6.96 11.45 -13.96
N GLU A 511 -7.57 10.79 -14.95
CA GLU A 511 -7.48 11.20 -16.36
C GLU A 511 -8.35 12.45 -16.63
N CYS A 512 -7.74 13.48 -17.20
CA CYS A 512 -8.42 14.72 -17.59
C CYS A 512 -8.84 14.68 -19.07
N ARG A 513 -10.15 14.66 -19.35
CA ARG A 513 -10.68 14.74 -20.72
C ARG A 513 -11.28 16.11 -20.99
N PHE A 514 -10.83 16.77 -22.05
CA PHE A 514 -11.14 18.18 -22.27
C PHE A 514 -12.24 18.39 -23.31
N TYR A 515 -13.28 19.14 -22.95
CA TYR A 515 -14.33 19.55 -23.89
C TYR A 515 -14.27 21.04 -24.23
N ASN A 516 -14.69 21.42 -25.43
CA ASN A 516 -14.72 22.82 -25.86
C ASN A 516 -15.89 23.58 -25.21
N LEU A 517 -15.63 24.77 -24.67
CA LEU A 517 -16.63 25.61 -23.97
C LEU A 517 -17.89 25.95 -24.81
N LYS A 518 -17.76 26.07 -26.13
CA LYS A 518 -18.94 26.04 -27.02
C LYS A 518 -19.38 24.58 -27.14
N VAL A 519 -20.17 24.13 -26.16
CA VAL A 519 -20.64 22.74 -26.06
C VAL A 519 -21.20 22.27 -27.39
N ASP A 520 -20.41 21.40 -28.00
CA ASP A 520 -20.81 20.41 -28.98
C ASP A 520 -21.12 19.15 -28.17
N LEU A 521 -22.40 18.78 -28.14
CA LEU A 521 -22.86 17.62 -27.38
C LEU A 521 -22.29 16.33 -27.95
N ASP A 522 -22.07 16.25 -29.26
CA ASP A 522 -21.52 15.06 -29.90
C ASP A 522 -20.05 14.88 -29.49
N HIS A 523 -19.30 15.99 -29.45
CA HIS A 523 -17.94 15.98 -28.92
C HIS A 523 -17.91 15.57 -27.44
N MET A 524 -18.73 16.18 -26.58
CA MET A 524 -18.77 15.80 -25.16
C MET A 524 -19.17 14.32 -24.97
N GLN A 525 -20.18 13.85 -25.69
CA GLN A 525 -20.63 12.46 -25.64
C GLN A 525 -19.54 11.49 -26.08
N SER A 526 -18.71 11.86 -27.07
CA SER A 526 -17.58 11.02 -27.52
C SER A 526 -16.48 10.84 -26.48
N LEU A 527 -16.42 11.71 -25.46
CA LEU A 527 -15.42 11.67 -24.39
C LEU A 527 -15.88 10.86 -23.16
N VAL A 528 -17.17 10.49 -23.08
CA VAL A 528 -17.75 9.80 -21.93
C VAL A 528 -17.62 8.28 -22.10
N ASP A 529 -17.19 7.59 -21.05
CA ASP A 529 -17.18 6.14 -20.93
C ASP A 529 -17.60 5.66 -19.51
N GLN A 530 -17.49 4.36 -19.23
CA GLN A 530 -17.86 3.80 -17.92
C GLN A 530 -17.00 4.31 -16.73
N ASN A 531 -15.82 4.88 -17.02
CA ASN A 531 -14.89 5.42 -16.03
C ASN A 531 -15.08 6.92 -15.82
N THR A 532 -15.95 7.58 -16.61
CA THR A 532 -16.29 8.99 -16.41
C THR A 532 -17.11 9.18 -15.13
N LYS A 533 -16.55 9.88 -14.14
CA LYS A 533 -17.20 10.07 -12.83
C LYS A 533 -17.83 11.44 -12.61
N ALA A 534 -17.44 12.46 -13.38
CA ALA A 534 -18.03 13.79 -13.27
C ALA A 534 -17.85 14.61 -14.55
N ILE A 535 -18.72 15.61 -14.72
CA ILE A 535 -18.54 16.71 -15.66
C ILE A 535 -18.34 17.99 -14.86
N VAL A 536 -17.19 18.63 -15.03
CA VAL A 536 -16.91 19.94 -14.44
C VAL A 536 -17.40 21.04 -15.37
N ILE A 537 -18.14 22.00 -14.84
CA ILE A 537 -18.45 23.27 -15.51
C ILE A 537 -17.96 24.43 -14.66
N ASN A 538 -17.56 25.52 -15.31
CA ASN A 538 -17.24 26.78 -14.64
C ASN A 538 -18.02 27.92 -15.28
N ASN A 539 -19.01 28.44 -14.54
CA ASN A 539 -19.96 29.42 -15.06
C ASN A 539 -20.35 30.43 -13.96
N PRO A 540 -20.12 31.74 -14.14
CA PRO A 540 -19.36 32.37 -15.23
C PRO A 540 -17.89 31.92 -15.32
N SER A 541 -17.33 31.92 -16.53
CA SER A 541 -16.03 31.28 -16.81
C SER A 541 -14.81 32.13 -16.45
N ASN A 542 -13.82 31.50 -15.81
CA ASN A 542 -12.40 31.86 -15.89
C ASN A 542 -11.70 30.82 -16.77
N PRO A 543 -11.11 31.20 -17.92
CA PRO A 543 -10.64 32.55 -18.25
C PRO A 543 -11.55 33.39 -19.16
N CYS A 544 -12.66 32.85 -19.67
CA CYS A 544 -13.34 33.47 -20.82
C CYS A 544 -14.25 34.65 -20.49
N GLY A 545 -14.73 34.75 -19.26
CA GLY A 545 -15.79 35.69 -18.88
C GLY A 545 -17.16 35.33 -19.47
N SER A 546 -17.33 34.16 -20.08
CA SER A 546 -18.60 33.73 -20.67
C SER A 546 -19.65 33.39 -19.60
N VAL A 547 -20.91 33.66 -19.91
CA VAL A 547 -22.08 33.29 -19.09
C VAL A 547 -22.96 32.36 -19.92
N PHE A 548 -23.13 31.13 -19.45
CA PHE A 548 -23.92 30.14 -20.17
C PHE A 548 -25.41 30.48 -20.17
N THR A 549 -26.02 30.35 -21.35
CA THR A 549 -27.46 30.52 -21.50
C THR A 549 -28.19 29.33 -20.89
N LYS A 550 -29.45 29.52 -20.49
CA LYS A 550 -30.28 28.44 -19.98
C LYS A 550 -30.36 27.24 -20.95
N PRO A 551 -30.61 27.41 -22.27
CA PRO A 551 -30.61 26.28 -23.21
C PRO A 551 -29.28 25.53 -23.30
N HIS A 552 -28.16 26.22 -23.07
CA HIS A 552 -26.84 25.61 -23.06
C HIS A 552 -26.64 24.73 -21.81
N LEU A 553 -27.04 25.22 -20.64
CA LEU A 553 -27.01 24.44 -19.39
C LEU A 553 -27.94 23.23 -19.45
N GLU A 554 -29.13 23.39 -20.02
CA GLU A 554 -30.09 22.29 -20.22
C GLU A 554 -29.54 21.19 -21.13
N LYS A 555 -28.75 21.54 -22.15
CA LYS A 555 -28.03 20.57 -22.99
C LYS A 555 -26.98 19.78 -22.21
N ILE A 556 -26.18 20.44 -21.37
CA ILE A 556 -25.20 19.76 -20.50
C ILE A 556 -25.92 18.82 -19.52
N LEU A 557 -27.04 19.27 -18.94
CA LEU A 557 -27.86 18.44 -18.05
C LEU A 557 -28.44 17.22 -18.77
N ALA A 558 -28.90 17.37 -20.02
CA ALA A 558 -29.39 16.25 -20.82
C ALA A 558 -28.30 15.19 -21.06
N LEU A 559 -27.07 15.63 -21.36
CA LEU A 559 -25.92 14.73 -21.50
C LEU A 559 -25.59 14.02 -20.18
N ALA A 560 -25.55 14.76 -19.07
CA ALA A 560 -25.30 14.22 -17.74
C ALA A 560 -26.36 13.18 -17.33
N GLU A 561 -27.63 13.47 -17.59
CA GLU A 561 -28.76 12.57 -17.33
C GLU A 561 -28.69 11.30 -18.19
N LEU A 562 -28.34 11.44 -19.47
CA LEU A 562 -28.21 10.31 -20.40
C LEU A 562 -27.15 9.31 -19.92
N ASN A 563 -26.02 9.82 -19.43
CA ASN A 563 -24.87 9.01 -19.02
C ASN A 563 -24.84 8.70 -17.52
N LYS A 564 -25.80 9.22 -16.74
CA LYS A 564 -25.85 9.11 -15.26
C LYS A 564 -24.58 9.61 -14.57
N VAL A 565 -24.03 10.71 -15.07
CA VAL A 565 -22.82 11.34 -14.53
C VAL A 565 -23.20 12.61 -13.77
N PRO A 566 -22.75 12.83 -12.52
CA PRO A 566 -23.03 14.05 -11.77
C PRO A 566 -22.26 15.25 -12.32
N ILE A 567 -22.75 16.45 -12.00
CA ILE A 567 -22.09 17.71 -12.37
C ILE A 567 -21.36 18.30 -11.16
N ILE A 568 -20.11 18.71 -11.37
CA ILE A 568 -19.40 19.61 -10.47
C ILE A 568 -19.48 21.02 -11.07
N ALA A 569 -20.13 21.95 -10.38
CA ALA A 569 -20.37 23.31 -10.87
C ALA A 569 -19.55 24.33 -10.07
N ASP A 570 -18.48 24.86 -10.69
CA ASP A 570 -17.76 26.01 -10.14
C ASP A 570 -18.48 27.31 -10.49
N GLU A 571 -19.22 27.82 -9.51
CA GLU A 571 -20.06 29.01 -9.59
C GLU A 571 -19.48 30.15 -8.71
N ILE A 572 -18.16 30.18 -8.50
CA ILE A 572 -17.49 31.21 -7.67
C ILE A 572 -17.73 32.67 -8.15
N TYR A 573 -18.06 32.85 -9.43
CA TYR A 573 -18.43 34.13 -10.05
C TYR A 573 -19.94 34.31 -10.19
N GLY A 574 -20.76 33.53 -9.48
CA GLY A 574 -22.23 33.65 -9.51
C GLY A 574 -22.66 35.10 -9.33
N ASP A 575 -23.74 35.51 -9.98
CA ASP A 575 -24.28 36.89 -10.00
C ASP A 575 -23.35 37.99 -10.57
N MET A 576 -22.07 37.71 -10.81
CA MET A 576 -21.14 38.66 -11.44
C MET A 576 -21.31 38.66 -12.96
N VAL A 577 -22.49 39.09 -13.43
CA VAL A 577 -22.89 39.12 -14.84
C VAL A 577 -23.20 40.53 -15.31
N PHE A 578 -23.00 40.78 -16.60
CA PHE A 578 -23.09 42.11 -17.20
C PHE A 578 -24.26 42.21 -18.19
N GLY A 579 -24.74 43.43 -18.42
CA GLY A 579 -25.81 43.74 -19.36
C GLY A 579 -27.10 42.99 -19.05
N SER A 580 -27.71 42.42 -20.09
CA SER A 580 -28.94 41.63 -19.98
C SER A 580 -28.70 40.13 -19.77
N ASN A 581 -27.46 39.71 -19.52
CA ASN A 581 -27.18 38.29 -19.28
C ASN A 581 -27.73 37.89 -17.91
N VAL A 582 -28.20 36.64 -17.81
CA VAL A 582 -28.76 36.09 -16.58
C VAL A 582 -27.91 34.90 -16.16
N PHE A 583 -27.48 34.90 -14.91
CA PHE A 583 -26.87 33.74 -14.29
C PHE A 583 -27.95 32.74 -13.84
N PHE A 584 -27.76 31.47 -14.19
CA PHE A 584 -28.61 30.38 -13.73
C PHE A 584 -27.74 29.39 -12.97
N PRO A 585 -27.90 29.26 -11.64
CA PRO A 585 -27.29 28.17 -10.89
C PRO A 585 -27.79 26.85 -11.48
N ILE A 586 -26.90 25.99 -11.97
CA ILE A 586 -27.32 24.85 -12.82
C ILE A 586 -28.22 23.88 -12.05
N ALA A 587 -28.02 23.77 -10.73
CA ALA A 587 -28.85 22.94 -9.85
C ALA A 587 -30.33 23.32 -9.85
N THR A 588 -30.68 24.57 -10.18
CA THR A 588 -32.07 25.04 -10.27
C THR A 588 -32.78 24.62 -11.56
N LEU A 589 -32.03 24.13 -12.54
CA LEU A 589 -32.53 23.71 -13.85
C LEU A 589 -32.78 22.20 -13.94
N THR A 590 -32.45 21.43 -12.90
CA THR A 590 -32.55 19.97 -12.89
C THR A 590 -33.35 19.43 -11.72
N LYS A 591 -34.11 18.38 -11.98
CA LYS A 591 -34.83 17.59 -10.97
C LYS A 591 -34.24 16.19 -10.75
N THR A 592 -33.32 15.75 -11.61
CA THR A 592 -32.86 14.35 -11.68
C THR A 592 -31.35 14.23 -11.57
N VAL A 593 -30.60 15.09 -12.26
CA VAL A 593 -29.13 15.10 -12.22
C VAL A 593 -28.63 15.68 -10.89
N PRO A 594 -27.82 14.94 -10.12
CA PRO A 594 -27.17 15.46 -8.91
C PRO A 594 -26.11 16.50 -9.28
N VAL A 595 -26.06 17.60 -8.50
CA VAL A 595 -25.10 18.69 -8.72
C VAL A 595 -24.34 18.97 -7.43
N VAL A 596 -23.02 18.95 -7.53
CA VAL A 596 -22.10 19.44 -6.49
C VAL A 596 -21.61 20.82 -6.92
N ALA A 597 -22.17 21.87 -6.35
CA ALA A 597 -21.76 23.25 -6.66
C ALA A 597 -20.69 23.73 -5.68
N VAL A 598 -19.75 24.54 -6.15
CA VAL A 598 -18.73 25.18 -5.31
C VAL A 598 -18.76 26.70 -5.46
N GLY A 599 -18.55 27.39 -4.35
CA GLY A 599 -18.59 28.85 -4.27
C GLY A 599 -17.72 29.38 -3.13
N GLY A 600 -17.85 30.68 -2.83
CA GLY A 600 -17.12 31.28 -1.73
C GLY A 600 -17.03 32.80 -1.75
N LEU A 601 -16.32 33.35 -0.77
CA LEU A 601 -16.24 34.80 -0.56
C LEU A 601 -15.20 35.51 -1.43
N ALA A 602 -14.30 34.74 -2.04
CA ALA A 602 -13.08 35.25 -2.67
C ALA A 602 -13.31 36.31 -3.76
N LYS A 603 -14.39 36.18 -4.53
CA LYS A 603 -14.63 36.98 -5.74
C LYS A 603 -15.81 37.92 -5.57
N GLN A 604 -16.95 37.43 -5.11
CA GLN A 604 -18.12 38.25 -4.84
C GLN A 604 -17.92 39.30 -3.73
N PHE A 605 -17.04 39.03 -2.76
CA PHE A 605 -16.80 39.90 -1.60
C PHE A 605 -15.35 40.41 -1.49
N LEU A 606 -14.54 40.22 -2.54
CA LEU A 606 -13.21 40.83 -2.67
C LEU A 606 -12.21 40.45 -1.54
N ILE A 607 -12.29 39.23 -1.02
CA ILE A 607 -11.40 38.73 0.06
C ILE A 607 -10.75 37.37 -0.29
N PRO A 608 -10.06 37.24 -1.42
CA PRO A 608 -9.48 35.95 -1.85
C PRO A 608 -8.44 35.39 -0.85
N GLY A 609 -7.74 36.27 -0.14
CA GLY A 609 -6.74 35.92 0.87
C GLY A 609 -7.32 35.39 2.18
N TRP A 610 -8.62 35.51 2.42
CA TRP A 610 -9.26 35.07 3.68
C TRP A 610 -9.64 33.59 3.68
N ARG A 611 -9.47 32.91 2.53
CA ARG A 611 -9.53 31.44 2.40
C ARG A 611 -10.81 30.80 2.95
N VAL A 612 -11.98 31.31 2.52
CA VAL A 612 -13.28 30.68 2.81
C VAL A 612 -14.08 30.46 1.53
N GLY A 613 -14.47 29.21 1.30
CA GLY A 613 -15.40 28.78 0.27
C GLY A 613 -16.19 27.57 0.75
N TRP A 614 -17.07 27.02 -0.10
CA TRP A 614 -17.94 25.92 0.31
C TRP A 614 -18.35 25.04 -0.87
N VAL A 615 -18.70 23.80 -0.52
CA VAL A 615 -19.38 22.82 -1.36
C VAL A 615 -20.87 22.82 -0.98
N MET A 616 -21.74 22.79 -1.99
CA MET A 616 -23.19 22.67 -1.89
C MET A 616 -23.64 21.42 -2.64
N MET A 617 -24.20 20.46 -1.90
CA MET A 617 -24.66 19.18 -2.46
C MET A 617 -26.15 19.25 -2.78
N HIS A 618 -26.48 19.47 -4.05
CA HIS A 618 -27.85 19.39 -4.54
C HIS A 618 -28.18 17.96 -4.94
N ASP A 619 -28.48 17.15 -3.92
CA ASP A 619 -28.86 15.75 -4.12
C ASP A 619 -30.22 15.65 -4.82
N ARG A 620 -30.33 14.68 -5.72
CA ARG A 620 -31.54 14.34 -6.47
C ARG A 620 -31.70 12.83 -6.38
N ASN A 621 -32.88 12.39 -5.94
CA ASN A 621 -33.17 10.97 -5.74
C ASN A 621 -32.28 10.28 -4.69
N ASN A 622 -31.70 11.04 -3.75
CA ASN A 622 -30.99 10.50 -2.58
C ASN A 622 -29.74 9.67 -2.95
N VAL A 623 -29.02 10.08 -3.99
CA VAL A 623 -27.88 9.33 -4.55
C VAL A 623 -26.52 9.87 -4.09
N LEU A 624 -26.49 10.98 -3.34
CA LEU A 624 -25.25 11.58 -2.82
C LEU A 624 -25.00 11.29 -1.33
N ASN A 625 -25.72 10.37 -0.69
CA ASN A 625 -25.56 10.11 0.76
C ASN A 625 -24.16 9.64 1.16
N ASP A 626 -23.60 8.69 0.42
CA ASP A 626 -22.25 8.20 0.69
C ASP A 626 -21.20 9.27 0.35
N VAL A 627 -21.44 10.04 -0.72
CA VAL A 627 -20.62 11.19 -1.13
C VAL A 627 -20.58 12.26 -0.03
N ARG A 628 -21.72 12.56 0.58
CA ARG A 628 -21.83 13.51 1.70
C ARG A 628 -20.98 13.08 2.88
N SER A 629 -21.04 11.79 3.22
CA SER A 629 -20.21 11.21 4.28
C SER A 629 -18.72 11.27 3.92
N ALA A 630 -18.35 11.03 2.66
CA ALA A 630 -16.98 11.18 2.17
C ALA A 630 -16.49 12.63 2.25
N TYR A 631 -17.30 13.60 1.84
CA TYR A 631 -16.95 15.03 1.91
C TYR A 631 -16.77 15.50 3.34
N PHE A 632 -17.59 15.03 4.29
CA PHE A 632 -17.37 15.30 5.71
C PHE A 632 -16.06 14.72 6.21
N LYS A 633 -15.71 13.48 5.84
CA LYS A 633 -14.41 12.88 6.20
C LYS A 633 -13.24 13.68 5.63
N LEU A 634 -13.31 14.10 4.37
CA LEU A 634 -12.26 14.93 3.75
C LEU A 634 -12.09 16.27 4.48
N SER A 635 -13.17 16.89 4.96
CA SER A 635 -13.08 18.12 5.75
C SER A 635 -12.29 17.96 7.05
N GLN A 636 -12.24 16.75 7.61
CA GLN A 636 -11.53 16.46 8.87
C GLN A 636 -10.01 16.45 8.68
N ASN A 637 -9.50 16.22 7.46
CA ASN A 637 -8.07 16.18 7.19
C ASN A 637 -7.38 17.54 7.46
N ILE A 638 -8.07 18.64 7.18
CA ILE A 638 -7.55 20.01 7.37
C ILE A 638 -8.26 20.78 8.48
N LEU A 639 -9.24 20.15 9.15
CA LEU A 639 -10.04 20.73 10.24
C LEU A 639 -10.84 22.00 9.85
N GLY A 640 -11.28 22.07 8.59
CA GLY A 640 -12.14 23.14 8.09
C GLY A 640 -11.44 24.47 7.78
N ALA A 641 -12.24 25.54 7.60
CA ALA A 641 -11.76 26.89 7.33
C ALA A 641 -11.76 27.77 8.59
N SER A 642 -11.16 28.96 8.54
CA SER A 642 -11.07 29.88 9.67
C SER A 642 -12.44 30.17 10.32
N SER A 643 -12.57 29.83 11.61
CA SER A 643 -13.77 30.04 12.42
C SER A 643 -14.17 31.52 12.51
N LEU A 644 -13.18 32.41 12.63
CA LEU A 644 -13.41 33.86 12.67
C LEU A 644 -14.02 34.36 11.36
N ILE A 645 -13.53 33.94 10.20
CA ILE A 645 -14.09 34.39 8.93
C ILE A 645 -15.48 33.79 8.71
N GLN A 646 -15.70 32.53 9.08
CA GLN A 646 -17.01 31.89 9.02
C GLN A 646 -18.07 32.63 9.85
N SER A 647 -17.68 33.23 10.97
CA SER A 647 -18.60 33.96 11.85
C SER A 647 -19.28 35.18 11.19
N ALA A 648 -18.71 35.72 10.11
CA ALA A 648 -19.30 36.84 9.37
C ALA A 648 -20.27 36.40 8.26
N ILE A 649 -20.31 35.11 7.91
CA ILE A 649 -21.14 34.61 6.80
C ILE A 649 -22.64 34.94 6.96
N PRO A 650 -23.26 34.79 8.15
CA PRO A 650 -24.66 35.16 8.34
C PRO A 650 -24.97 36.63 8.02
N ASP A 651 -24.08 37.56 8.39
CA ASP A 651 -24.24 38.99 8.11
C ASP A 651 -24.18 39.29 6.60
N LEU A 652 -23.46 38.48 5.82
CA LEU A 652 -23.26 38.69 4.38
C LEU A 652 -24.36 38.05 3.53
N LEU A 653 -24.79 36.84 3.91
CA LEU A 653 -25.66 36.02 3.08
C LEU A 653 -27.13 36.08 3.51
N THR A 654 -27.38 36.27 4.80
CA THR A 654 -28.74 36.33 5.37
C THR A 654 -28.90 37.55 6.28
N PRO A 655 -28.55 38.77 5.82
CA PRO A 655 -28.78 39.97 6.61
C PRO A 655 -30.28 40.17 6.84
N VAL A 656 -30.63 40.82 7.95
CA VAL A 656 -32.03 41.13 8.25
C VAL A 656 -32.61 42.01 7.13
N PRO A 657 -33.70 41.60 6.46
CA PRO A 657 -34.29 42.40 5.38
C PRO A 657 -34.63 43.82 5.83
N GLY A 658 -34.17 44.81 5.07
CA GLY A 658 -34.37 46.24 5.37
C GLY A 658 -33.39 46.83 6.39
N SER A 659 -32.42 46.06 6.90
CA SER A 659 -31.38 46.59 7.78
C SER A 659 -30.34 47.44 7.03
N ALA A 660 -29.55 48.21 7.78
CA ALA A 660 -28.45 49.00 7.22
C ALA A 660 -27.40 48.11 6.56
N GLU A 661 -27.15 46.93 7.12
CA GLU A 661 -26.22 45.92 6.58
C GLU A 661 -26.73 45.39 5.24
N ALA A 662 -28.01 45.01 5.15
CA ALA A 662 -28.62 44.54 3.91
C ALA A 662 -28.52 45.60 2.80
N GLN A 663 -28.83 46.85 3.12
CA GLN A 663 -28.72 47.97 2.17
C GLN A 663 -27.27 48.22 1.73
N SER A 664 -26.32 48.19 2.68
CA SER A 664 -24.90 48.36 2.39
C SER A 664 -24.36 47.29 1.44
N LEU A 665 -24.79 46.03 1.59
CA LEU A 665 -24.42 44.94 0.70
C LEU A 665 -24.99 45.11 -0.71
N VAL A 666 -26.24 45.58 -0.84
CA VAL A 666 -26.85 45.91 -2.14
C VAL A 666 -26.08 47.02 -2.84
N ASP A 667 -25.77 48.11 -2.13
CA ASP A 667 -25.04 49.24 -2.68
C ASP A 667 -23.60 48.88 -3.05
N PHE A 668 -22.96 48.04 -2.25
CA PHE A 668 -21.66 47.45 -2.56
C PHE A 668 -21.70 46.64 -3.87
N LYS A 669 -22.59 45.64 -3.98
CA LYS A 669 -22.69 44.80 -5.18
C LYS A 669 -23.00 45.63 -6.42
N LYS A 670 -23.93 46.60 -6.31
CA LYS A 670 -24.28 47.51 -7.40
C LYS A 670 -23.08 48.30 -7.92
N ARG A 671 -22.32 48.95 -7.02
CA ARG A 671 -21.11 49.70 -7.40
C ARG A 671 -20.04 48.78 -7.98
N TYR A 672 -19.79 47.66 -7.32
CA TYR A 672 -18.74 46.73 -7.72
C TYR A 672 -19.00 46.15 -9.12
N PHE A 673 -20.19 45.61 -9.37
CA PHE A 673 -20.52 45.00 -10.65
C PHE A 673 -20.60 46.04 -11.77
N ALA A 674 -21.08 47.26 -11.49
CA ALA A 674 -21.03 48.36 -12.45
C ALA A 674 -19.60 48.75 -12.84
N THR A 675 -18.66 48.77 -11.88
CA THR A 675 -17.23 49.01 -12.19
C THR A 675 -16.67 47.95 -13.12
N LEU A 676 -16.94 46.66 -12.83
CA LEU A 676 -16.47 45.57 -13.68
C LEU A 676 -17.10 45.61 -15.07
N GLU A 677 -18.40 45.88 -15.18
CA GLU A 677 -19.10 46.02 -16.46
C GLU A 677 -18.53 47.17 -17.30
N ASN A 678 -18.32 48.34 -16.69
CA ASN A 678 -17.73 49.49 -17.35
C ASN A 678 -16.31 49.19 -17.85
N ASN A 679 -15.50 48.53 -17.03
CA ASN A 679 -14.15 48.13 -17.41
C ASN A 679 -14.15 47.04 -18.49
N ALA A 680 -15.07 46.09 -18.44
CA ALA A 680 -15.25 45.07 -19.47
C ALA A 680 -15.62 45.73 -20.82
N LYS A 681 -16.57 46.66 -20.82
CA LYS A 681 -16.95 47.44 -22.01
C LYS A 681 -15.75 48.22 -22.56
N PHE A 682 -15.03 48.94 -21.70
CA PHE A 682 -13.82 49.66 -22.10
C PHE A 682 -12.75 48.74 -22.70
N THR A 683 -12.55 47.57 -22.10
CA THR A 683 -11.62 46.54 -22.59
C THR A 683 -12.00 46.06 -23.98
N ILE A 684 -13.28 45.75 -24.20
CA ILE A 684 -13.79 45.36 -25.53
C ILE A 684 -13.54 46.49 -26.54
N ASP A 685 -13.95 47.72 -26.20
CA ASP A 685 -13.91 48.88 -27.11
C ASP A 685 -12.47 49.31 -27.46
N ALA A 686 -11.54 49.20 -26.52
CA ALA A 686 -10.14 49.55 -26.71
C ALA A 686 -9.41 48.48 -27.54
N LEU A 687 -9.50 47.21 -27.12
CA LEU A 687 -8.74 46.13 -27.75
C LEU A 687 -9.27 45.75 -29.14
N LYS A 688 -10.58 45.89 -29.42
CA LYS A 688 -11.12 45.69 -30.79
C LYS A 688 -10.51 46.62 -31.84
N LYS A 689 -9.93 47.75 -31.43
CA LYS A 689 -9.30 48.72 -32.34
C LYS A 689 -7.85 48.36 -32.66
N ILE A 690 -7.25 47.42 -31.94
CA ILE A 690 -5.86 47.03 -32.12
C ILE A 690 -5.79 45.94 -33.20
N SER A 691 -5.18 46.28 -34.33
CA SER A 691 -4.95 45.31 -35.41
C SER A 691 -4.08 44.15 -34.91
N GLY A 692 -4.51 42.92 -35.22
CA GLY A 692 -3.87 41.69 -34.75
C GLY A 692 -4.50 41.07 -33.49
N LEU A 693 -5.47 41.74 -32.85
CA LEU A 693 -6.16 41.24 -31.67
C LEU A 693 -7.68 41.06 -31.89
N GLU A 694 -8.26 40.02 -31.31
CA GLU A 694 -9.71 39.79 -31.29
C GLU A 694 -10.18 39.39 -29.88
N VAL A 695 -11.00 40.23 -29.25
CA VAL A 695 -11.50 39.99 -27.90
C VAL A 695 -12.72 39.07 -27.91
N VAL A 696 -12.67 38.01 -27.11
CA VAL A 696 -13.86 37.23 -26.73
C VAL A 696 -14.65 38.07 -25.74
N VAL A 697 -15.88 38.45 -26.11
CA VAL A 697 -16.72 39.36 -25.32
C VAL A 697 -17.03 38.75 -23.94
N PRO A 698 -16.51 39.32 -22.83
CA PRO A 698 -16.88 38.88 -21.50
C PRO A 698 -18.32 39.31 -21.18
N GLN A 699 -19.10 38.38 -20.66
CA GLN A 699 -20.47 38.55 -20.18
C GLN A 699 -20.54 38.59 -18.64
N GLY A 700 -19.44 38.29 -17.95
CA GLY A 700 -19.34 38.26 -16.50
C GLY A 700 -17.92 37.98 -16.00
N ALA A 701 -17.79 37.60 -14.73
CA ALA A 701 -16.54 37.38 -14.02
C ALA A 701 -15.63 38.62 -14.02
N MET A 702 -14.32 38.45 -14.23
CA MET A 702 -13.31 39.53 -14.15
C MET A 702 -12.23 39.43 -15.25
N TYR A 703 -12.45 38.60 -16.27
CA TYR A 703 -11.44 38.24 -17.28
C TYR A 703 -11.99 38.33 -18.69
N ALA A 704 -11.11 38.66 -19.63
CA ALA A 704 -11.36 38.48 -21.05
C ALA A 704 -10.24 37.64 -21.68
N MET A 705 -10.61 36.76 -22.60
CA MET A 705 -9.66 36.10 -23.50
C MET A 705 -9.51 36.92 -24.77
N VAL A 706 -8.28 37.11 -25.22
CA VAL A 706 -7.94 37.89 -26.41
C VAL A 706 -7.15 37.01 -27.36
N LYS A 707 -7.69 36.76 -28.55
CA LYS A 707 -7.02 36.03 -29.60
C LYS A 707 -5.90 36.88 -30.20
N VAL A 708 -4.79 36.23 -30.50
CA VAL A 708 -3.62 36.79 -31.18
C VAL A 708 -3.63 36.28 -32.62
N ASN A 709 -3.64 37.19 -33.58
CA ASN A 709 -3.51 36.86 -35.00
C ASN A 709 -2.04 37.01 -35.43
N THR A 710 -1.32 35.90 -35.50
CA THR A 710 0.09 35.82 -35.90
C THR A 710 0.32 36.10 -37.39
N ASP A 711 -0.72 36.00 -38.22
CA ASP A 711 -0.62 36.38 -39.64
C ASP A 711 -0.55 37.91 -39.81
N ILE A 712 -1.11 38.66 -38.84
CA ILE A 712 -1.01 40.11 -38.77
C ILE A 712 0.20 40.53 -37.95
N LEU A 713 0.43 39.90 -36.80
CA LEU A 713 1.58 40.18 -35.93
C LEU A 713 2.75 39.29 -36.32
N THR A 714 3.33 39.52 -37.50
CA THR A 714 4.29 38.60 -38.15
C THR A 714 5.58 38.37 -37.35
N LYS A 715 5.88 39.25 -36.40
CA LYS A 715 7.05 39.14 -35.50
C LYS A 715 6.76 38.39 -34.19
N ILE A 716 5.52 37.94 -33.99
CA ILE A 716 5.08 37.17 -32.83
C ILE A 716 4.90 35.72 -33.25
N LYS A 717 5.60 34.81 -32.57
CA LYS A 717 5.52 33.37 -32.87
C LYS A 717 4.24 32.73 -32.34
N ASP A 718 3.91 33.02 -31.08
CA ASP A 718 2.75 32.48 -30.36
C ASP A 718 2.39 33.40 -29.18
N ASP A 719 1.41 32.99 -28.37
CA ASP A 719 0.95 33.74 -27.20
C ASP A 719 1.98 33.85 -26.06
N PHE A 720 2.91 32.90 -25.95
CA PHE A 720 4.01 32.98 -24.99
C PHE A 720 5.00 34.06 -25.41
N ASP A 721 5.44 34.05 -26.68
CA ASP A 721 6.33 35.07 -27.26
C ASP A 721 5.70 36.47 -27.17
N LEU A 722 4.40 36.60 -27.42
CA LEU A 722 3.67 37.85 -27.21
C LEU A 722 3.76 38.32 -25.76
N THR A 723 3.48 37.43 -24.80
CA THR A 723 3.45 37.80 -23.38
C THR A 723 4.83 38.24 -22.89
N GLN A 724 5.89 37.50 -23.29
CA GLN A 724 7.25 37.82 -22.91
C GLN A 724 7.71 39.17 -23.52
N LYS A 725 7.53 39.36 -24.83
CA LYS A 725 7.93 40.61 -25.49
C LYS A 725 7.12 41.81 -25.01
N LEU A 726 5.83 41.64 -24.74
CA LEU A 726 4.99 42.70 -24.17
C LEU A 726 5.50 43.11 -22.78
N LEU A 727 5.87 42.14 -21.94
CA LEU A 727 6.48 42.45 -20.65
C LEU A 727 7.82 43.17 -20.82
N ASP A 728 8.66 42.71 -21.75
CA ASP A 728 10.00 43.26 -21.96
C ASP A 728 9.96 44.71 -22.46
N GLU A 729 9.16 44.95 -23.50
CA GLU A 729 9.09 46.24 -24.21
C GLU A 729 8.18 47.25 -23.53
N GLU A 730 7.06 46.77 -22.96
CA GLU A 730 5.99 47.64 -22.45
C GLU A 730 5.78 47.56 -20.94
N SER A 731 6.43 46.62 -20.25
CA SER A 731 6.16 46.34 -18.83
C SER A 731 4.67 46.05 -18.56
N VAL A 732 3.95 45.48 -19.52
CA VAL A 732 2.56 45.03 -19.34
C VAL A 732 2.56 43.51 -19.25
N PHE A 733 2.09 42.97 -18.13
CA PHE A 733 2.08 41.53 -17.91
C PHE A 733 0.67 40.96 -18.06
N VAL A 734 0.45 40.19 -19.13
CA VAL A 734 -0.75 39.38 -19.36
C VAL A 734 -0.43 37.90 -19.13
N LEU A 735 -1.43 37.02 -19.20
CA LEU A 735 -1.21 35.58 -19.02
C LEU A 735 -1.43 34.84 -20.34
N PRO A 736 -0.48 34.02 -20.84
CA PRO A 736 -0.66 33.33 -22.11
C PRO A 736 -1.78 32.29 -21.99
N GLY A 737 -2.52 32.10 -23.08
CA GLY A 737 -3.66 31.20 -23.18
C GLY A 737 -3.26 29.74 -23.06
N GLN A 738 -2.01 29.40 -23.36
CA GLN A 738 -1.40 28.10 -23.06
C GLN A 738 -1.59 27.67 -21.59
N CYS A 739 -1.61 28.60 -20.64
CA CYS A 739 -1.92 28.32 -19.21
C CYS A 739 -3.32 27.72 -18.99
N PHE A 740 -4.22 27.86 -19.95
CA PHE A 740 -5.60 27.41 -19.93
C PHE A 740 -5.89 26.38 -21.03
N GLY A 741 -4.85 25.91 -21.73
CA GLY A 741 -4.98 24.97 -22.84
C GLY A 741 -5.42 25.60 -24.16
N MET A 742 -5.29 26.91 -24.35
CA MET A 742 -5.71 27.60 -25.59
C MET A 742 -4.58 28.43 -26.19
N THR A 743 -3.92 27.90 -27.21
CA THR A 743 -2.81 28.55 -27.93
C THR A 743 -3.27 29.75 -28.74
N ASN A 744 -2.40 30.75 -28.94
CA ASN A 744 -2.70 32.00 -29.67
C ASN A 744 -3.80 32.84 -29.03
N TYR A 745 -3.93 32.76 -27.70
CA TYR A 745 -4.75 33.67 -26.91
C TYR A 745 -3.95 34.18 -25.72
N PHE A 746 -4.34 35.28 -25.10
CA PHE A 746 -3.93 35.62 -23.75
C PHE A 746 -5.14 36.05 -22.92
N ARG A 747 -5.05 35.87 -21.61
CA ARG A 747 -6.04 36.34 -20.64
C ARG A 747 -5.59 37.68 -20.06
N ILE A 748 -6.53 38.60 -19.96
CA ILE A 748 -6.36 39.89 -19.29
C ILE A 748 -7.42 40.05 -18.18
N VAL A 749 -7.01 40.64 -17.05
CA VAL A 749 -7.97 41.09 -16.02
C VAL A 749 -8.40 42.52 -16.27
N PHE A 750 -9.68 42.80 -16.07
CA PHE A 750 -10.24 44.16 -16.19
C PHE A 750 -10.73 44.70 -14.84
N SER A 751 -10.27 44.14 -13.72
CA SER A 751 -10.55 44.66 -12.38
C SER A 751 -9.69 45.86 -11.98
N ALA A 752 -8.66 46.20 -12.77
CA ALA A 752 -7.78 47.33 -12.52
C ALA A 752 -8.50 48.69 -12.69
N PRO A 753 -7.97 49.78 -12.12
CA PRO A 753 -8.49 51.13 -12.35
C PRO A 753 -8.51 51.49 -13.83
N HIS A 754 -9.46 52.33 -14.23
CA HIS A 754 -9.68 52.68 -15.64
C HIS A 754 -8.43 53.28 -16.28
N GLU A 755 -7.73 54.16 -15.56
CA GLU A 755 -6.49 54.81 -15.98
C GLU A 755 -5.34 53.82 -16.21
N ILE A 756 -5.25 52.76 -15.40
CA ILE A 756 -4.26 51.69 -15.54
C ILE A 756 -4.59 50.83 -16.77
N LEU A 757 -5.87 50.52 -16.98
CA LEU A 757 -6.32 49.80 -18.18
C LEU A 757 -6.05 50.63 -19.44
N ALA A 758 -6.29 51.94 -19.40
CA ALA A 758 -6.06 52.83 -20.52
C ALA A 758 -4.57 52.89 -20.91
N ASP A 759 -3.67 53.02 -19.93
CA ASP A 759 -2.22 52.97 -20.16
C ASP A 759 -1.80 51.61 -20.75
N ALA A 760 -2.27 50.50 -20.17
CA ALA A 760 -1.96 49.16 -20.67
C ALA A 760 -2.42 48.94 -22.12
N TYR A 761 -3.62 49.40 -22.48
CA TYR A 761 -4.16 49.24 -23.83
C TYR A 761 -3.47 50.15 -24.86
N ASN A 762 -3.04 51.35 -24.46
CA ASN A 762 -2.21 52.20 -25.32
C ASN A 762 -0.85 51.55 -25.60
N ARG A 763 -0.17 51.06 -24.55
CA ARG A 763 1.10 50.34 -24.69
C ARG A 763 0.95 49.09 -25.56
N LEU A 764 -0.13 48.33 -25.38
CA LEU A 764 -0.44 47.16 -26.19
C LEU A 764 -0.69 47.53 -27.67
N ALA A 765 -1.37 48.66 -27.93
CA ALA A 765 -1.58 49.14 -29.29
C ALA A 765 -0.26 49.54 -29.98
N GLU A 766 0.62 50.25 -29.27
CA GLU A 766 1.96 50.59 -29.74
C GLU A 766 2.80 49.34 -30.00
N PHE A 767 2.75 48.37 -29.09
CA PHE A 767 3.41 47.08 -29.23
C PHE A 767 2.94 46.34 -30.49
N CYS A 768 1.63 46.12 -30.64
CA CYS A 768 1.09 45.43 -31.80
C CYS A 768 1.44 46.15 -33.12
N SER A 769 1.46 47.49 -33.14
CA SER A 769 1.89 48.27 -34.31
C SER A 769 3.35 47.99 -34.71
N ARG A 770 4.28 47.85 -33.74
CA ARG A 770 5.69 47.52 -34.02
C ARG A 770 5.91 46.07 -34.48
N HIS A 771 5.01 45.17 -34.11
CA HIS A 771 5.10 43.73 -34.36
C HIS A 771 4.26 43.22 -35.54
N GLN A 772 3.60 44.13 -36.26
CA GLN A 772 3.03 43.86 -37.58
C GLN A 772 4.09 43.46 -38.61
#